data_AF-A0AAU1KF24-F1
#
_entry.id   AF-A0AAU1KF24-F1
#
_cell.length_a   1.000
_cell.length_b   1.000
_cell.length_c   1.000
_cell.angle_alpha   90.00
_cell.angle_beta   90.00
_cell.angle_gamma   90.00
#
_symmetry.space_group_name_H-M   'P 1'
#
loop_
_entity.id
_entity.type
_entity.pdbx_description
1 polymer ?
#
loop_
_entity_poly.entity_id
_entity_poly.type
_entity_poly.pdbx_seq_one_letter_code
_entity_poly.pdbx_strand_id
1 'polypeptide(L)'
;MAQDVELAIPCRLVTLSLLLGPEEGLTTLEDLVAKAIAAGRTTVEGQAELFALPRRIVLDVVHSLWRKGHVMVDFTSGNLELTDGAREMITSDGSLRDSAVRQEHRQFLFEPVSGRVFPPDAGTRRPSPAGLHVPLHQVLSETDLPAAELLRAVQTAIRIDRRSRGFRQNVLDVGFRSPVLRPASELRWLSAHAQVFVDDPTGRISVRLLDEPGWNSRARERMRQHLADLAEQQPDLAFVRSLRGRATHELAPSEDAETLLRRMGESVATLSGVEPNQVEERQRVLADLSRRLSARITEITRAKAAVTVVTRAAGHQWAVEELIQHAANQLVFAAPNIGYAALSGLLPLLRKALERGVHLVFLWGRSDSDTLPDRVKTALYDLQARHPSRVLLADRSARTQACVVVQDNRRAFVGTHSPLDVNAVRDDRGEVGVLIESATQDGPQGVPQCVTDLLIWARKSFPYWQLGQRILVQDDHFDPVPEQRRAEPAAVPPPGEEEGQAAVLREDATARVLWAESWAEHHAVLTDVLHRADQGDPVVEILEDGAPRDLVQQALQNATRLLLLADDIQDAQAFDERFVASLRERVDRGVDVQVIRPSAGGQKRPVDQPALKELLRRGLKIRDKRAGARAAVWDDDAVLGSLPLLRERRRALPPSERTSHVGVHIRGANAVGRIAAELGITPVNVPEPTTPAELEGHTRGTTAVALSLRVEARSARGSTRYAAIVAERLRQVDDLWGVLDVWHGTAPPEELRPVVAAALVQERESRGEHWFRWADWLIADAWDRRAFVEASLLGRLLRADEKTVPPAACTAAAAIETGPLGTALEHAALELADCEPAAQAVGAAAGLAETLLRTLPGDGPAVLELLGEALPPSWRELAAAALRYRADGNGALPLALLMSELSRVTELGQTAEQWNQLSYRIGHLEQLHRFTFDSGKFLHRELFSKDGMLSSIRIAAEVDTEECVRIQAGLPANVRRHLDQIVADGGRPEIQWGNQRTFLHTIEDIVRRARSLTPLPNGPGTTAGAAAELAGCAELAELIAARWDALFSDAGGLGRPYGAPLLALLERLDPLAQWHRSQRSRRTEER
;
A
#
# COMPACT_ATOMS: atom_id res chain seq x y z
N MET A 1 -29.65 8.92 -12.27
CA MET A 1 -28.37 8.25 -12.59
C MET A 1 -28.02 8.61 -14.00
N ALA A 2 -26.82 9.16 -14.23
CA ALA A 2 -26.41 9.58 -15.56
C ALA A 2 -26.19 8.36 -16.48
N GLN A 3 -26.63 8.47 -17.73
CA GLN A 3 -26.47 7.40 -18.72
C GLN A 3 -25.03 7.36 -19.24
N ASP A 4 -24.44 6.16 -19.29
CA ASP A 4 -23.12 5.97 -19.87
C ASP A 4 -23.19 6.01 -21.41
N VAL A 5 -22.30 6.80 -22.01
CA VAL A 5 -22.21 7.05 -23.45
C VAL A 5 -20.84 6.62 -23.95
N GLU A 6 -20.80 5.72 -24.93
CA GLU A 6 -19.55 5.34 -25.60
C GLU A 6 -19.14 6.44 -26.60
N LEU A 7 -17.89 6.91 -26.52
CA LEU A 7 -17.25 7.83 -27.44
C LEU A 7 -16.24 7.07 -28.31
N ALA A 8 -16.27 7.29 -29.62
CA ALA A 8 -15.27 6.78 -30.55
C ALA A 8 -14.27 7.90 -30.88
N ILE A 9 -13.07 7.81 -30.31
CA ILE A 9 -12.03 8.86 -30.35
C ILE A 9 -11.01 8.53 -31.45
N PRO A 10 -10.79 9.44 -32.42
CA PRO A 10 -9.85 9.20 -33.51
C PRO A 10 -8.40 9.39 -33.06
N CYS A 11 -7.62 8.32 -33.09
CA CYS A 11 -6.20 8.28 -32.75
C CYS A 11 -5.33 8.04 -33.99
N ARG A 12 -4.09 8.51 -33.95
CA ARG A 12 -3.09 8.29 -35.01
C ARG A 12 -2.18 7.14 -34.65
N LEU A 13 -1.96 6.22 -35.58
CA LEU A 13 -0.90 5.24 -35.42
C LEU A 13 0.45 5.90 -35.72
N VAL A 14 1.28 6.06 -34.70
CA VAL A 14 2.61 6.67 -34.76
C VAL A 14 3.69 5.63 -34.49
N THR A 15 4.85 5.76 -35.11
CA THR A 15 6.00 4.88 -34.84
C THR A 15 7.03 5.65 -34.03
N LEU A 16 7.29 5.18 -32.81
CA LEU A 16 8.26 5.75 -31.89
C LEU A 16 9.56 4.94 -31.94
N SER A 17 10.68 5.63 -31.85
CA SER A 17 12.00 5.03 -31.62
C SER A 17 12.21 4.94 -30.11
N LEU A 18 12.28 3.72 -29.60
CA LEU A 18 12.49 3.42 -28.20
C LEU A 18 13.95 3.05 -28.00
N LEU A 19 14.55 3.63 -26.97
CA LEU A 19 15.84 3.21 -26.46
C LEU A 19 15.56 2.26 -25.28
N LEU A 20 15.76 0.94 -25.47
CA LEU A 20 15.40 -0.09 -24.51
C LEU A 20 16.63 -0.58 -23.75
N GLY A 21 16.58 -0.60 -22.42
CA GLY A 21 17.56 -1.25 -21.56
C GLY A 21 17.03 -2.55 -20.95
N PRO A 22 17.90 -3.47 -20.49
CA PRO A 22 17.50 -4.63 -19.70
C PRO A 22 16.86 -4.20 -18.38
N GLU A 23 16.01 -5.06 -17.83
CA GLU A 23 15.30 -4.84 -16.55
C GLU A 23 16.26 -4.62 -15.38
N GLU A 24 17.42 -5.31 -15.41
CA GLU A 24 18.56 -5.15 -14.51
C GLU A 24 19.83 -4.98 -15.37
N GLY A 25 20.29 -3.74 -15.56
CA GLY A 25 21.56 -3.45 -16.25
C GLY A 25 22.77 -4.09 -15.58
N LEU A 26 23.92 -4.06 -16.27
CA LEU A 26 25.19 -4.39 -15.62
C LEU A 26 25.51 -3.29 -14.59
N THR A 27 25.65 -3.68 -13.33
CA THR A 27 26.07 -2.76 -12.27
C THR A 27 27.49 -2.25 -12.56
N THR A 28 27.89 -1.14 -11.92
CA THR A 28 29.26 -0.59 -12.10
C THR A 28 30.28 -1.65 -11.72
N LEU A 29 29.97 -2.43 -10.69
CA LEU A 29 30.83 -3.49 -10.19
C LEU A 29 30.89 -4.68 -11.17
N GLU A 30 29.78 -5.07 -11.79
CA GLU A 30 29.77 -6.12 -12.81
C GLU A 30 30.61 -5.77 -14.04
N ASP A 31 30.51 -4.52 -14.53
CA ASP A 31 31.34 -4.05 -15.64
C ASP A 31 32.83 -3.97 -15.27
N LEU A 32 33.14 -3.48 -14.07
CA LEU A 32 34.52 -3.42 -13.58
C LEU A 32 35.14 -4.81 -13.37
N VAL A 33 34.37 -5.77 -12.82
CA VAL A 33 34.80 -7.16 -12.66
C VAL A 33 35.04 -7.80 -14.03
N ALA A 34 34.16 -7.59 -15.01
CA ALA A 34 34.37 -8.10 -16.36
C ALA A 34 35.62 -7.49 -17.03
N LYS A 35 35.87 -6.19 -16.86
CA LYS A 35 37.10 -5.52 -17.33
C LYS A 35 38.35 -6.07 -16.65
N ALA A 36 38.28 -6.36 -15.36
CA ALA A 36 39.38 -6.96 -14.64
C ALA A 36 39.67 -8.40 -15.12
N ILE A 37 38.64 -9.17 -15.48
CA ILE A 37 38.80 -10.48 -16.13
C ILE A 37 39.47 -10.31 -17.51
N ALA A 38 39.03 -9.33 -18.32
CA ALA A 38 39.68 -9.00 -19.60
C ALA A 38 41.16 -8.60 -19.43
N ALA A 39 41.50 -7.94 -18.32
CA ALA A 39 42.85 -7.53 -17.96
C ALA A 39 43.70 -8.66 -17.33
N GLY A 40 43.21 -9.90 -17.31
CA GLY A 40 43.97 -11.08 -16.87
C GLY A 40 43.80 -11.44 -15.39
N ARG A 41 42.86 -10.82 -14.67
CA ARG A 41 42.48 -11.26 -13.30
C ARG A 41 41.36 -12.29 -13.37
N THR A 42 41.75 -13.55 -13.56
CA THR A 42 40.82 -14.64 -13.86
C THR A 42 40.34 -15.41 -12.63
N THR A 43 40.59 -14.96 -11.40
CA THR A 43 40.15 -15.68 -10.18
C THR A 43 39.26 -14.82 -9.29
N VAL A 44 38.31 -15.44 -8.58
CA VAL A 44 37.42 -14.73 -7.65
C VAL A 44 38.23 -14.05 -6.53
N GLU A 45 39.29 -14.71 -6.06
CA GLU A 45 40.20 -14.19 -5.04
C GLU A 45 40.95 -12.95 -5.56
N GLY A 46 41.46 -12.99 -6.79
CA GLY A 46 42.15 -11.84 -7.40
C GLY A 46 41.24 -10.65 -7.67
N GLN A 47 39.94 -10.90 -7.86
CA GLN A 47 38.91 -9.87 -8.03
C GLN A 47 38.51 -9.25 -6.67
N ALA A 48 38.39 -10.06 -5.62
CA ALA A 48 38.12 -9.61 -4.25
C ALA A 48 39.24 -8.72 -3.70
N GLU A 49 40.50 -9.08 -3.98
CA GLU A 49 41.67 -8.26 -3.65
C GLU A 49 41.68 -6.94 -4.42
N LEU A 50 41.39 -6.96 -5.72
CA LEU A 50 41.44 -5.76 -6.57
C LEU A 50 40.42 -4.70 -6.16
N PHE A 51 39.20 -5.11 -5.80
CA PHE A 51 38.12 -4.20 -5.44
C PHE A 51 37.98 -3.96 -3.92
N ALA A 52 38.83 -4.61 -3.10
CA ALA A 52 38.73 -4.61 -1.64
C ALA A 52 37.32 -4.98 -1.13
N LEU A 53 36.70 -5.98 -1.76
CA LEU A 53 35.34 -6.45 -1.44
C LEU A 53 35.37 -7.84 -0.82
N PRO A 54 34.45 -8.17 0.10
CA PRO A 54 34.26 -9.53 0.58
C PRO A 54 34.04 -10.52 -0.58
N ARG A 55 34.73 -11.67 -0.53
CA ARG A 55 34.67 -12.75 -1.53
C ARG A 55 33.26 -13.10 -1.98
N ARG A 56 32.30 -13.07 -1.06
CA ARG A 56 30.88 -13.38 -1.34
C ARG A 56 30.25 -12.40 -2.32
N ILE A 57 30.52 -11.09 -2.20
CA ILE A 57 29.99 -10.06 -3.11
C ILE A 57 30.56 -10.26 -4.53
N VAL A 58 31.86 -10.55 -4.63
CA VAL A 58 32.49 -10.84 -5.93
C VAL A 58 31.92 -12.10 -6.56
N LEU A 59 31.63 -13.12 -5.75
CA LEU A 59 31.03 -14.37 -6.22
C LEU A 59 29.58 -14.17 -6.70
N ASP A 60 28.80 -13.32 -6.04
CA ASP A 60 27.46 -12.93 -6.49
C ASP A 60 27.50 -12.15 -7.82
N VAL A 61 28.48 -11.25 -7.96
CA VAL A 61 28.74 -10.49 -9.19
C VAL A 61 29.16 -11.41 -10.34
N VAL A 62 30.06 -12.36 -10.08
CA VAL A 62 30.49 -13.37 -11.07
C VAL A 62 29.34 -14.29 -11.44
N HIS A 63 28.52 -14.73 -10.47
CA HIS A 63 27.33 -15.53 -10.72
C HIS A 63 26.29 -14.77 -11.55
N SER A 64 26.12 -13.47 -11.30
CA SER A 64 25.27 -12.59 -12.11
C SER A 64 25.80 -12.45 -13.54
N LEU A 65 27.11 -12.21 -13.73
CA LEU A 65 27.77 -12.15 -15.04
C LEU A 65 27.68 -13.49 -15.79
N TRP A 66 27.77 -14.62 -15.08
CA TRP A 66 27.61 -15.96 -15.64
C TRP A 66 26.16 -16.22 -16.05
N ARG A 67 25.18 -15.89 -15.21
CA ARG A 67 23.73 -15.97 -15.54
C ARG A 67 23.38 -15.13 -16.76
N LYS A 68 24.03 -13.97 -16.90
CA LYS A 68 23.88 -13.04 -18.05
C LYS A 68 24.67 -13.49 -19.30
N GLY A 69 25.47 -14.55 -19.22
CA GLY A 69 26.21 -15.13 -20.34
C GLY A 69 27.49 -14.38 -20.74
N HIS A 70 28.01 -13.51 -19.88
CA HIS A 70 29.21 -12.71 -20.16
C HIS A 70 30.50 -13.36 -19.64
N VAL A 71 30.41 -14.22 -18.64
CA VAL A 71 31.54 -14.94 -18.02
C VAL A 71 31.27 -16.44 -18.06
N MET A 72 32.28 -17.24 -18.35
CA MET A 72 32.32 -18.69 -18.17
C MET A 72 33.26 -19.04 -17.02
N VAL A 73 32.94 -20.09 -16.29
CA VAL A 73 33.77 -20.61 -15.20
C VAL A 73 34.31 -21.97 -15.62
N ASP A 74 35.63 -22.11 -15.64
CA ASP A 74 36.27 -23.43 -15.73
C ASP A 74 36.22 -24.08 -14.35
N PHE A 75 35.32 -25.05 -14.19
CA PHE A 75 35.13 -25.79 -12.93
C PHE A 75 36.34 -26.65 -12.54
N THR A 76 37.30 -26.85 -13.44
CA THR A 76 38.52 -27.63 -13.20
C THR A 76 39.63 -26.78 -12.59
N SER A 77 39.79 -25.55 -13.07
CA SER A 77 40.84 -24.63 -12.64
C SER A 77 40.35 -23.50 -11.73
N GLY A 78 39.04 -23.28 -11.63
CA GLY A 78 38.43 -22.16 -10.91
C GLY A 78 38.58 -20.81 -11.62
N ASN A 79 39.08 -20.82 -12.87
CA ASN A 79 39.30 -19.60 -13.63
C ASN A 79 38.01 -19.07 -14.27
N LEU A 80 37.91 -17.75 -14.30
CA LEU A 80 36.88 -16.95 -14.92
C LEU A 80 37.39 -16.50 -16.28
N GLU A 81 36.65 -16.85 -17.33
CA GLU A 81 36.92 -16.42 -18.69
C GLU A 81 35.75 -15.61 -19.22
N LEU A 82 36.02 -14.55 -19.97
CA LEU A 82 34.97 -13.86 -20.72
C LEU A 82 34.56 -14.70 -21.93
N THR A 83 33.26 -14.71 -22.22
CA THR A 83 32.77 -15.26 -23.49
C THR A 83 33.28 -14.43 -24.66
N ASP A 84 33.41 -15.03 -25.86
CA ASP A 84 33.97 -14.34 -27.03
C ASP A 84 33.22 -13.05 -27.36
N GLY A 85 31.90 -13.04 -27.22
CA GLY A 85 31.09 -11.83 -27.36
C GLY A 85 31.39 -10.77 -26.29
N ALA A 86 31.57 -11.16 -25.02
CA ALA A 86 31.92 -10.21 -23.95
C ALA A 86 33.34 -9.64 -24.10
N ARG A 87 34.28 -10.46 -24.58
CA ARG A 87 35.66 -10.05 -24.87
C ARG A 87 35.71 -9.05 -26.02
N GLU A 88 35.01 -9.35 -27.13
CA GLU A 88 34.93 -8.48 -28.30
C GLU A 88 34.31 -7.12 -27.94
N MET A 89 33.22 -7.12 -27.14
CA MET A 89 32.55 -5.91 -26.67
C MET A 89 33.43 -5.01 -25.77
N ILE A 90 34.23 -5.59 -24.86
CA ILE A 90 35.16 -4.82 -24.02
C ILE A 90 36.29 -4.22 -24.87
N THR A 91 36.75 -4.95 -25.90
CA THR A 91 37.82 -4.46 -26.79
C THR A 91 37.39 -3.38 -27.77
N SER A 92 36.12 -3.33 -28.18
CA SER A 92 35.61 -2.33 -29.13
C SER A 92 35.10 -1.03 -28.49
N ASP A 93 34.28 -1.12 -27.43
CA ASP A 93 33.62 0.06 -26.82
C ASP A 93 34.14 0.40 -25.41
N GLY A 94 35.06 -0.40 -24.85
CA GLY A 94 35.66 -0.13 -23.54
C GLY A 94 34.71 -0.28 -22.34
N SER A 95 33.49 -0.82 -22.53
CA SER A 95 32.48 -1.03 -21.48
C SER A 95 31.43 -2.06 -21.92
N LEU A 96 31.02 -2.95 -21.00
CA LEU A 96 29.83 -3.80 -21.21
C LEU A 96 28.52 -3.05 -20.91
N ARG A 97 28.57 -1.82 -20.37
CA ARG A 97 27.38 -1.06 -19.95
C ARG A 97 26.63 -0.43 -21.13
N ASP A 98 27.32 -0.07 -22.21
CA ASP A 98 26.73 0.66 -23.33
C ASP A 98 26.00 -0.24 -24.34
N SER A 99 26.24 -1.56 -24.33
CA SER A 99 25.64 -2.51 -25.28
C SER A 99 24.27 -3.07 -24.87
N ALA A 100 23.82 -2.81 -23.63
CA ALA A 100 22.51 -3.25 -23.17
C ALA A 100 21.36 -2.37 -23.70
N VAL A 101 21.69 -1.32 -24.43
CA VAL A 101 20.77 -0.34 -24.97
C VAL A 101 20.40 -0.71 -26.40
N ARG A 102 19.20 -1.28 -26.59
CA ARG A 102 18.66 -1.64 -27.90
C ARG A 102 17.71 -0.57 -28.41
N GLN A 103 18.00 0.01 -29.56
CA GLN A 103 17.02 0.85 -30.25
C GLN A 103 15.98 -0.04 -30.95
N GLU A 104 14.70 0.09 -30.59
CA GLU A 104 13.58 -0.63 -31.20
C GLU A 104 12.55 0.37 -31.72
N HIS A 105 11.92 0.07 -32.86
CA HIS A 105 10.83 0.88 -33.38
C HIS A 105 9.50 0.19 -33.09
N ARG A 106 8.59 0.89 -32.42
CA ARG A 106 7.26 0.37 -32.09
C ARG A 106 6.15 1.33 -32.47
N GLN A 107 5.03 0.73 -32.84
CA GLN A 107 3.82 1.46 -33.14
C GLN A 107 3.00 1.69 -31.87
N PHE A 108 2.47 2.90 -31.75
CA PHE A 108 1.57 3.28 -30.68
C PHE A 108 0.43 4.12 -31.23
N LEU A 109 -0.67 4.20 -30.50
CA LEU A 109 -1.77 5.11 -30.79
C LEU A 109 -1.52 6.43 -30.07
N PHE A 110 -1.44 7.51 -30.82
CA PHE A 110 -1.34 8.87 -30.30
C PHE A 110 -2.69 9.57 -30.40
N GLU A 111 -3.20 10.03 -29.27
CA GLU A 111 -4.45 10.80 -29.18
C GLU A 111 -4.12 12.31 -29.17
N PRO A 112 -4.46 13.05 -30.23
CA PRO A 112 -3.94 14.40 -30.48
C PRO A 112 -4.56 15.52 -29.64
N VAL A 113 -5.63 15.25 -28.88
CA VAL A 113 -6.28 16.23 -27.99
C VAL A 113 -5.64 16.21 -26.61
N SER A 114 -5.51 15.03 -26.01
CA SER A 114 -4.95 14.83 -24.67
C SER A 114 -3.43 14.67 -24.66
N GLY A 115 -2.84 14.29 -25.79
CA GLY A 115 -1.42 13.96 -25.92
C GLY A 115 -1.06 12.59 -25.33
N ARG A 116 -2.04 11.68 -25.21
CA ARG A 116 -1.81 10.33 -24.67
C ARG A 116 -1.34 9.33 -25.71
N VAL A 117 -0.57 8.36 -25.23
CA VAL A 117 -0.05 7.24 -26.01
C VAL A 117 -0.65 5.94 -25.48
N PHE A 118 -1.27 5.16 -26.36
CA PHE A 118 -1.88 3.87 -26.04
C PHE A 118 -1.22 2.74 -26.85
N PRO A 119 -1.34 1.48 -26.37
CA PRO A 119 -0.96 0.30 -27.16
C PRO A 119 -1.69 0.26 -28.52
N PRO A 120 -1.05 -0.26 -29.59
CA PRO A 120 -1.64 -0.27 -30.95
C PRO A 120 -2.93 -1.09 -31.06
N ASP A 121 -3.10 -2.07 -30.19
CA ASP A 121 -4.25 -2.97 -30.08
C ASP A 121 -5.41 -2.42 -29.25
N ALA A 122 -5.22 -1.31 -28.53
CA ALA A 122 -6.31 -0.63 -27.84
C ALA A 122 -7.32 0.02 -28.81
N GLY A 123 -6.92 0.27 -30.06
CA GLY A 123 -7.74 0.93 -31.07
C GLY A 123 -8.13 0.02 -32.22
N THR A 124 -9.34 0.24 -32.76
CA THR A 124 -9.91 -0.52 -33.86
C THR A 124 -9.81 0.23 -35.19
N ARG A 125 -9.86 -0.49 -36.32
CA ARG A 125 -9.82 0.14 -37.67
C ARG A 125 -11.09 0.92 -38.00
N ARG A 126 -12.21 0.55 -37.37
CA ARG A 126 -13.53 1.14 -37.59
C ARG A 126 -14.11 1.51 -36.23
N PRO A 127 -14.81 2.65 -36.12
CA PRO A 127 -15.43 3.06 -34.86
C PRO A 127 -16.49 2.04 -34.42
N SER A 128 -16.71 1.94 -33.11
CA SER A 128 -17.83 1.17 -32.56
C SER A 128 -19.15 1.65 -33.16
N PRO A 129 -20.03 0.75 -33.64
CA PRO A 129 -21.31 1.15 -34.22
C PRO A 129 -22.27 1.82 -33.22
N ALA A 130 -22.04 1.65 -31.91
CA ALA A 130 -22.82 2.30 -30.85
C ALA A 130 -22.22 3.63 -30.35
N GLY A 131 -20.95 3.87 -30.67
CA GLY A 131 -20.17 5.01 -30.17
C GLY A 131 -20.46 6.31 -30.93
N LEU A 132 -20.42 7.43 -30.21
CA LEU A 132 -20.50 8.76 -30.82
C LEU A 132 -19.12 9.16 -31.37
N HIS A 133 -19.05 9.49 -32.66
CA HIS A 133 -17.78 9.81 -33.33
C HIS A 133 -17.26 11.19 -32.95
N VAL A 134 -16.15 11.25 -32.22
CA VAL A 134 -15.48 12.52 -31.90
C VAL A 134 -14.78 13.06 -33.16
N PRO A 135 -14.97 14.33 -33.53
CA PRO A 135 -14.32 14.90 -34.70
C PRO A 135 -12.81 15.05 -34.48
N LEU A 136 -12.01 14.71 -35.50
CA LEU A 136 -10.55 14.83 -35.44
C LEU A 136 -10.11 16.31 -35.42
N HIS A 137 -9.68 16.80 -34.26
CA HIS A 137 -8.99 18.09 -34.12
C HIS A 137 -7.53 17.87 -33.74
N GLN A 138 -6.61 18.56 -34.43
CA GLN A 138 -5.18 18.51 -34.10
C GLN A 138 -4.86 19.66 -33.15
N VAL A 139 -4.84 19.37 -31.85
CA VAL A 139 -4.50 20.36 -30.82
C VAL A 139 -3.03 20.25 -30.41
N LEU A 140 -2.49 19.02 -30.37
CA LEU A 140 -1.09 18.73 -30.04
C LEU A 140 -0.45 17.92 -31.18
N SER A 141 0.73 18.37 -31.61
CA SER A 141 1.66 17.64 -32.47
C SER A 141 2.52 16.70 -31.63
N GLU A 142 3.06 15.67 -32.29
CA GLU A 142 4.10 14.77 -31.77
C GLU A 142 5.29 15.53 -31.15
N THR A 143 5.62 16.70 -31.71
CA THR A 143 6.72 17.59 -31.25
C THR A 143 6.39 18.40 -30.00
N ASP A 144 5.12 18.42 -29.56
CA ASP A 144 4.64 19.30 -28.50
C ASP A 144 4.71 18.67 -27.10
N LEU A 145 5.00 17.36 -27.02
CA LEU A 145 5.17 16.66 -25.76
C LEU A 145 6.62 16.74 -25.28
N PRO A 146 6.89 17.13 -24.02
CA PRO A 146 8.21 17.00 -23.41
C PRO A 146 8.69 15.54 -23.49
N ALA A 147 9.97 15.30 -23.77
CA ALA A 147 10.54 13.96 -23.88
C ALA A 147 10.26 13.11 -22.62
N ALA A 148 10.30 13.73 -21.44
CA ALA A 148 9.95 13.09 -20.17
C ALA A 148 8.46 12.69 -20.07
N GLU A 149 7.53 13.49 -20.60
CA GLU A 149 6.10 13.14 -20.59
C GLU A 149 5.79 12.02 -21.60
N LEU A 150 6.44 12.06 -22.76
CA LEU A 150 6.33 11.01 -23.79
C LEU A 150 6.92 9.69 -23.28
N LEU A 151 8.11 9.73 -22.66
CA LEU A 151 8.74 8.58 -22.01
C LEU A 151 7.82 7.98 -20.94
N ARG A 152 7.23 8.79 -20.06
CA ARG A 152 6.26 8.31 -19.06
C ARG A 152 5.01 7.72 -19.68
N ALA A 153 4.46 8.34 -20.74
CA ALA A 153 3.27 7.85 -21.42
C ALA A 153 3.54 6.47 -22.06
N VAL A 154 4.70 6.31 -22.70
CA VAL A 154 5.14 5.05 -23.30
C VAL A 154 5.47 4.00 -22.24
N GLN A 155 6.17 4.36 -21.16
CA GLN A 155 6.43 3.46 -20.02
C GLN A 155 5.12 2.97 -19.39
N THR A 156 4.12 3.84 -19.27
CA THR A 156 2.79 3.47 -18.76
C THR A 156 2.07 2.52 -19.70
N ALA A 157 2.05 2.81 -21.00
CA ALA A 157 1.45 1.95 -22.02
C ALA A 157 2.11 0.56 -22.06
N ILE A 158 3.44 0.52 -21.96
CA ILE A 158 4.22 -0.73 -21.90
C ILE A 158 3.97 -1.47 -20.59
N ARG A 159 3.85 -0.79 -19.44
CA ARG A 159 3.53 -1.43 -18.15
C ARG A 159 2.16 -2.11 -18.17
N ILE A 160 1.19 -1.53 -18.87
CA ILE A 160 -0.12 -2.16 -19.10
C ILE A 160 0.04 -3.41 -19.98
N ASP A 161 0.85 -3.34 -21.05
CA ASP A 161 1.17 -4.49 -21.92
C ASP A 161 1.97 -5.61 -21.20
N ARG A 162 2.76 -5.27 -20.16
CA ARG A 162 3.49 -6.26 -19.34
C ARG A 162 2.58 -7.30 -18.71
N ARG A 163 1.41 -6.88 -18.22
CA ARG A 163 0.40 -7.77 -17.61
C ARG A 163 -0.26 -8.70 -18.62
N SER A 164 -0.26 -8.32 -19.90
CA SER A 164 -0.93 -9.03 -20.99
C SER A 164 0.00 -9.97 -21.77
N ARG A 165 1.28 -9.59 -21.94
CA ARG A 165 2.22 -10.24 -22.88
C ARG A 165 3.63 -10.50 -22.33
N GLY A 166 3.92 -10.19 -21.06
CA GLY A 166 5.19 -10.59 -20.42
C GLY A 166 6.43 -9.79 -20.85
N PHE A 167 6.28 -8.52 -21.21
CA PHE A 167 7.40 -7.66 -21.62
C PHE A 167 8.32 -7.28 -20.44
N ARG A 168 9.63 -7.64 -20.50
CA ARG A 168 10.62 -7.50 -19.40
C ARG A 168 11.79 -6.56 -19.74
N GLN A 169 11.52 -5.39 -20.33
CA GLN A 169 12.55 -4.39 -20.67
C GLN A 169 12.13 -2.99 -20.23
N ASN A 170 13.10 -2.15 -19.84
CA ASN A 170 12.88 -0.78 -19.40
C ASN A 170 13.12 0.18 -20.57
N VAL A 171 12.25 1.17 -20.73
CA VAL A 171 12.44 2.23 -21.74
C VAL A 171 13.26 3.33 -21.12
N LEU A 172 14.44 3.59 -21.69
CA LEU A 172 15.40 4.60 -21.27
C LEU A 172 15.13 5.95 -21.94
N ASP A 173 14.74 5.93 -23.21
CA ASP A 173 14.43 7.13 -23.99
C ASP A 173 13.40 6.84 -25.09
N VAL A 174 12.68 7.88 -25.53
CA VAL A 174 11.64 7.81 -26.58
C VAL A 174 11.74 9.03 -27.48
N GLY A 175 11.94 8.79 -28.78
CA GLY A 175 11.96 9.82 -29.81
C GLY A 175 11.03 9.52 -30.97
N PHE A 176 10.55 10.57 -31.63
CA PHE A 176 9.86 10.44 -32.92
C PHE A 176 10.87 10.27 -34.06
N ARG A 177 10.50 9.51 -35.10
CA ARG A 177 11.34 9.36 -36.30
C ARG A 177 11.43 10.69 -37.05
N SER A 178 12.55 10.93 -37.76
CA SER A 178 12.74 12.11 -38.60
C SER A 178 11.53 12.37 -39.52
N PRO A 179 11.00 13.62 -39.56
CA PRO A 179 9.74 13.96 -40.23
C PRO A 179 9.76 13.77 -41.76
N VAL A 180 10.92 13.51 -42.36
CA VAL A 180 11.13 13.36 -43.81
C VAL A 180 10.68 11.97 -44.34
N LEU A 181 10.46 10.98 -43.46
CA LEU A 181 10.14 9.59 -43.83
C LEU A 181 8.75 9.12 -43.33
N ARG A 182 7.74 9.98 -43.38
CA ARG A 182 6.38 9.65 -42.91
C ARG A 182 5.53 8.97 -44.00
N PRO A 183 5.05 7.72 -43.83
CA PRO A 183 3.83 7.27 -44.50
C PRO A 183 2.60 7.96 -43.89
N ALA A 184 1.50 8.05 -44.64
CA ALA A 184 0.26 8.66 -44.15
C ALA A 184 -0.21 7.97 -42.85
N SER A 185 -0.41 8.74 -41.77
CA SER A 185 -0.80 8.22 -40.46
C SER A 185 -2.11 7.44 -40.55
N GLU A 186 -2.07 6.12 -40.34
CA GLU A 186 -3.27 5.29 -40.29
C GLU A 186 -4.11 5.69 -39.07
N LEU A 187 -5.39 6.01 -39.29
CA LEU A 187 -6.30 6.43 -38.23
C LEU A 187 -6.97 5.19 -37.59
N ARG A 188 -7.04 5.19 -36.27
CA ARG A 188 -7.63 4.13 -35.43
C ARG A 188 -8.62 4.75 -34.45
N TRP A 189 -9.61 3.98 -34.02
CA TRP A 189 -10.66 4.46 -33.14
C TRP A 189 -10.51 3.82 -31.77
N LEU A 190 -10.37 4.64 -30.74
CA LEU A 190 -10.36 4.22 -29.35
C LEU A 190 -11.76 4.41 -28.77
N SER A 191 -12.33 3.37 -28.17
CA SER A 191 -13.58 3.48 -27.42
C SER A 191 -13.28 4.01 -26.03
N ALA A 192 -14.05 5.01 -25.57
CA ALA A 192 -14.01 5.50 -24.20
C ALA A 192 -15.43 5.78 -23.70
N HIS A 193 -15.78 5.29 -22.52
CA HIS A 193 -17.08 5.56 -21.91
C HIS A 193 -17.08 6.90 -21.18
N ALA A 194 -18.18 7.64 -21.27
CA ALA A 194 -18.35 8.94 -20.65
C ALA A 194 -19.77 9.14 -20.14
N GLN A 195 -19.92 9.93 -19.08
CA GLN A 195 -21.19 10.48 -18.64
C GLN A 195 -21.29 11.93 -19.10
N VAL A 196 -22.44 12.27 -19.66
CA VAL A 196 -22.67 13.59 -20.22
C VAL A 196 -23.70 14.31 -19.36
N PHE A 197 -23.36 15.54 -18.97
CA PHE A 197 -24.19 16.40 -18.15
C PHE A 197 -24.51 17.68 -18.91
N VAL A 198 -25.75 18.14 -18.82
CA VAL A 198 -26.16 19.47 -19.25
C VAL A 198 -26.53 20.23 -18.00
N ASP A 199 -25.81 21.32 -17.77
CA ASP A 199 -26.12 22.21 -16.67
C ASP A 199 -27.33 23.09 -17.05
N ASP A 200 -28.50 22.80 -16.49
CA ASP A 200 -29.78 23.47 -16.76
C ASP A 200 -29.76 25.01 -16.69
N PRO A 201 -29.08 25.64 -15.71
CA PRO A 201 -28.93 27.09 -15.69
C PRO A 201 -28.08 27.63 -16.84
N THR A 202 -27.06 26.90 -17.31
CA THR A 202 -26.09 27.42 -18.28
C THR A 202 -26.21 26.89 -19.70
N GLY A 203 -26.91 25.77 -19.90
CA GLY A 203 -27.00 25.05 -21.18
C GLY A 203 -25.69 24.42 -21.65
N ARG A 204 -24.63 24.46 -20.81
CA ARG A 204 -23.30 23.95 -21.13
C ARG A 204 -23.28 22.45 -20.96
N ILE A 205 -22.62 21.79 -21.90
CA ILE A 205 -22.36 20.36 -21.86
C ILE A 205 -21.04 20.16 -21.12
N SER A 206 -21.04 19.30 -20.11
CA SER A 206 -19.82 18.79 -19.50
C SER A 206 -19.78 17.27 -19.68
N VAL A 207 -18.59 16.75 -19.94
CA VAL A 207 -18.38 15.34 -20.25
C VAL A 207 -17.38 14.75 -19.26
N ARG A 208 -17.81 13.77 -18.47
CA ARG A 208 -16.95 13.04 -17.56
C ARG A 208 -16.59 11.70 -18.16
N LEU A 209 -15.34 11.50 -18.55
CA LEU A 209 -14.84 10.18 -18.95
C LEU A 209 -14.83 9.23 -17.75
N LEU A 210 -15.38 8.03 -17.92
CA LEU A 210 -15.35 6.96 -16.93
C LEU A 210 -13.96 6.33 -16.89
N ASP A 211 -13.63 5.69 -15.77
CA ASP A 211 -12.28 5.18 -15.52
C ASP A 211 -11.97 3.95 -16.35
N GLU A 212 -11.33 4.20 -17.48
CA GLU A 212 -10.74 3.17 -18.32
C GLU A 212 -9.21 3.12 -18.20
N PRO A 213 -8.61 1.92 -18.24
CA PRO A 213 -7.15 1.77 -18.24
C PRO A 213 -6.49 2.60 -19.33
N GLY A 214 -5.57 3.50 -18.96
CA GLY A 214 -4.79 4.33 -19.89
C GLY A 214 -5.10 5.84 -19.83
N TRP A 215 -6.25 6.25 -19.29
CA TRP A 215 -6.62 7.66 -19.12
C TRP A 215 -6.22 8.20 -17.73
N ASN A 216 -5.25 9.13 -17.65
CA ASN A 216 -4.99 9.87 -16.39
C ASN A 216 -5.93 11.08 -16.24
N SER A 217 -5.99 11.62 -15.02
CA SER A 217 -6.67 12.87 -14.66
C SER A 217 -6.43 13.99 -15.66
N ARG A 218 -5.17 14.33 -15.96
CA ARG A 218 -4.84 15.41 -16.92
C ARG A 218 -5.36 15.15 -18.34
N ALA A 219 -5.28 13.92 -18.85
CA ALA A 219 -5.80 13.58 -20.17
C ALA A 219 -7.33 13.64 -20.21
N ARG A 220 -7.98 13.17 -19.13
CA ARG A 220 -9.44 13.27 -18.97
C ARG A 220 -9.88 14.71 -18.93
N GLU A 221 -9.15 15.55 -18.21
CA GLU A 221 -9.45 16.97 -18.07
C GLU A 221 -9.26 17.72 -19.39
N ARG A 222 -8.17 17.46 -20.12
CA ARG A 222 -7.97 18.00 -21.48
C ARG A 222 -9.06 17.56 -22.45
N MET A 223 -9.46 16.28 -22.41
CA MET A 223 -10.54 15.77 -23.26
C MET A 223 -11.90 16.35 -22.86
N ARG A 224 -12.20 16.45 -21.54
CA ARG A 224 -13.39 17.11 -21.00
C ARG A 224 -13.47 18.55 -21.50
N GLN A 225 -12.39 19.32 -21.37
CA GLN A 225 -12.32 20.70 -21.82
C GLN A 225 -12.51 20.79 -23.34
N HIS A 226 -11.82 19.95 -24.12
CA HIS A 226 -11.97 19.92 -25.58
C HIS A 226 -13.42 19.62 -26.02
N LEU A 227 -14.09 18.65 -25.41
CA LEU A 227 -15.46 18.30 -25.74
C LEU A 227 -16.44 19.41 -25.34
N ALA A 228 -16.19 20.08 -24.21
CA ALA A 228 -16.96 21.25 -23.80
C ALA A 228 -16.75 22.43 -24.78
N ASP A 229 -15.52 22.71 -25.16
CA ASP A 229 -15.16 23.74 -26.14
C ASP A 229 -15.79 23.42 -27.50
N LEU A 230 -15.74 22.17 -27.95
CA LEU A 230 -16.37 21.73 -29.19
C LEU A 230 -17.89 21.92 -29.16
N ALA A 231 -18.54 21.64 -28.03
CA ALA A 231 -19.96 21.83 -27.85
C ALA A 231 -20.36 23.31 -27.87
N GLU A 232 -19.53 24.19 -27.29
CA GLU A 232 -19.72 25.64 -27.34
C GLU A 232 -19.42 26.18 -28.74
N GLN A 233 -18.38 25.66 -29.40
CA GLN A 233 -17.89 26.16 -30.67
C GLN A 233 -18.76 25.73 -31.85
N GLN A 234 -19.28 24.51 -31.84
CA GLN A 234 -20.02 23.95 -32.98
C GLN A 234 -21.31 23.28 -32.48
N PRO A 235 -22.29 24.04 -31.96
CA PRO A 235 -23.50 23.48 -31.34
C PRO A 235 -24.36 22.66 -32.32
N ASP A 236 -24.31 22.98 -33.62
CA ASP A 236 -25.09 22.31 -34.67
C ASP A 236 -24.44 21.02 -35.19
N LEU A 237 -23.19 20.74 -34.79
CA LEU A 237 -22.45 19.54 -35.20
C LEU A 237 -23.26 18.29 -34.79
N ALA A 238 -23.39 17.32 -35.71
CA ALA A 238 -24.18 16.11 -35.47
C ALA A 238 -23.76 15.38 -34.18
N PHE A 239 -22.44 15.29 -33.93
CA PHE A 239 -21.89 14.75 -32.69
C PHE A 239 -22.39 15.50 -31.44
N VAL A 240 -22.31 16.83 -31.41
CA VAL A 240 -22.75 17.65 -30.27
C VAL A 240 -24.24 17.52 -30.01
N ARG A 241 -25.06 17.49 -31.08
CA ARG A 241 -26.51 17.25 -30.97
C ARG A 241 -26.83 15.88 -30.38
N SER A 242 -26.13 14.84 -30.83
CA SER A 242 -26.28 13.48 -30.28
C SER A 242 -25.80 13.39 -28.82
N LEU A 243 -24.73 14.09 -28.49
CA LEU A 243 -24.15 14.12 -27.16
C LEU A 243 -25.08 14.86 -26.17
N ARG A 244 -25.67 16.00 -26.58
CA ARG A 244 -26.71 16.72 -25.83
C ARG A 244 -27.97 15.87 -25.63
N GLY A 245 -28.38 15.10 -26.63
CA GLY A 245 -29.55 14.22 -26.54
C GLY A 245 -29.39 13.02 -25.59
N ARG A 246 -28.16 12.68 -25.18
CA ARG A 246 -27.85 11.62 -24.20
C ARG A 246 -27.43 12.18 -22.83
N ALA A 247 -27.54 13.50 -22.63
CA ALA A 247 -27.09 14.16 -21.42
C ALA A 247 -28.11 14.08 -20.28
N THR A 248 -27.61 14.05 -19.05
CA THR A 248 -28.41 14.20 -17.84
C THR A 248 -28.46 15.67 -17.43
N HIS A 249 -29.64 16.17 -17.07
CA HIS A 249 -29.89 17.56 -16.71
C HIS A 249 -29.54 17.83 -15.24
N GLU A 250 -28.26 17.74 -14.90
CA GLU A 250 -27.72 17.95 -13.56
C GLU A 250 -26.33 18.60 -13.67
N LEU A 251 -25.90 19.35 -12.65
CA LEU A 251 -24.52 19.84 -12.59
C LEU A 251 -23.58 18.64 -12.45
N ALA A 252 -22.55 18.56 -13.29
CA ALA A 252 -21.56 17.50 -13.16
C ALA A 252 -20.88 17.58 -11.77
N PRO A 253 -20.85 16.50 -10.98
CA PRO A 253 -20.15 16.50 -9.71
C PRO A 253 -18.64 16.63 -9.96
N SER A 254 -17.99 17.59 -9.31
CA SER A 254 -16.53 17.71 -9.32
C SER A 254 -15.90 16.56 -8.52
N GLU A 255 -14.95 15.85 -9.11
CA GLU A 255 -14.07 14.92 -8.38
C GLU A 255 -12.91 15.70 -7.76
N ASP A 256 -13.20 16.42 -6.70
CA ASP A 256 -12.19 17.13 -5.91
C ASP A 256 -11.40 16.18 -5.00
N ALA A 257 -10.17 16.56 -4.63
CA ALA A 257 -9.31 15.87 -3.68
C ALA A 257 -10.02 15.61 -2.34
N GLU A 258 -10.78 16.59 -1.81
CA GLU A 258 -11.54 16.41 -0.57
C GLU A 258 -12.64 15.36 -0.73
N THR A 259 -13.29 15.32 -1.89
CA THR A 259 -14.33 14.32 -2.19
C THR A 259 -13.73 12.92 -2.29
N LEU A 260 -12.57 12.78 -2.94
CA LEU A 260 -11.83 11.51 -3.01
C LEU A 260 -11.35 11.07 -1.62
N LEU A 261 -10.82 12.00 -0.82
CA LEU A 261 -10.38 11.75 0.54
C LEU A 261 -11.53 11.31 1.45
N ARG A 262 -12.69 11.96 1.35
CA ARG A 262 -13.91 11.59 2.08
C ARG A 262 -14.39 10.19 1.68
N ARG A 263 -14.49 9.90 0.38
CA ARG A 263 -14.90 8.57 -0.12
C ARG A 263 -13.93 7.46 0.31
N MET A 264 -12.64 7.79 0.36
CA MET A 264 -11.63 6.88 0.89
C MET A 264 -11.84 6.66 2.39
N GLY A 265 -12.05 7.71 3.18
CA GLY A 265 -12.35 7.60 4.62
C GLY A 265 -13.62 6.79 4.90
N GLU A 266 -14.69 7.01 4.14
CA GLU A 266 -15.93 6.21 4.20
C GLU A 266 -15.66 4.73 3.89
N SER A 267 -14.82 4.45 2.90
CA SER A 267 -14.44 3.06 2.55
C SER A 267 -13.59 2.42 3.64
N VAL A 268 -12.62 3.15 4.19
CA VAL A 268 -11.72 2.71 5.27
C VAL A 268 -12.50 2.39 6.55
N ALA A 269 -13.48 3.23 6.91
CA ALA A 269 -14.31 3.02 8.10
C ALA A 269 -15.10 1.70 8.06
N THR A 270 -15.36 1.14 6.87
CA THR A 270 -16.08 -0.13 6.69
C THR A 270 -15.18 -1.37 6.69
N LEU A 271 -13.84 -1.23 6.75
CA LEU A 271 -12.92 -2.35 6.55
C LEU A 271 -12.88 -3.36 7.70
N SER A 272 -13.21 -2.94 8.93
CA SER A 272 -13.20 -3.80 10.11
C SER A 272 -14.23 -4.94 10.05
N GLY A 273 -15.26 -4.83 9.20
CA GLY A 273 -16.32 -5.83 9.02
C GLY A 273 -16.30 -6.54 7.66
N VAL A 274 -15.21 -6.48 6.92
CA VAL A 274 -15.14 -7.06 5.55
C VAL A 274 -15.02 -8.57 5.58
N GLU A 275 -15.91 -9.23 4.82
CA GLU A 275 -15.88 -10.67 4.59
C GLU A 275 -14.70 -11.08 3.68
N PRO A 276 -14.12 -12.29 3.85
CA PRO A 276 -12.94 -12.72 3.10
C PRO A 276 -13.08 -12.62 1.57
N ASN A 277 -14.27 -12.91 1.03
CA ASN A 277 -14.55 -12.87 -0.41
C ASN A 277 -14.57 -11.45 -1.00
N GLN A 278 -14.71 -10.41 -0.16
CA GLN A 278 -14.77 -9.02 -0.60
C GLN A 278 -13.42 -8.31 -0.53
N VAL A 279 -12.40 -8.93 0.08
CA VAL A 279 -11.08 -8.31 0.31
C VAL A 279 -10.44 -7.82 -0.98
N GLU A 280 -10.45 -8.62 -2.06
CA GLU A 280 -9.84 -8.22 -3.33
C GLU A 280 -10.53 -7.05 -4.02
N GLU A 281 -11.86 -6.99 -3.92
CA GLU A 281 -12.64 -5.89 -4.48
C GLU A 281 -12.37 -4.62 -3.68
N ARG A 282 -12.40 -4.69 -2.35
CA ARG A 282 -12.10 -3.57 -1.46
C ARG A 282 -10.68 -3.05 -1.63
N GLN A 283 -9.70 -3.95 -1.74
CA GLN A 283 -8.31 -3.61 -2.02
C GLN A 283 -8.18 -2.86 -3.35
N ARG A 284 -8.83 -3.33 -4.42
CA ARG A 284 -8.82 -2.64 -5.73
C ARG A 284 -9.41 -1.23 -5.64
N VAL A 285 -10.54 -1.07 -4.95
CA VAL A 285 -11.21 0.23 -4.77
C VAL A 285 -10.33 1.20 -3.99
N LEU A 286 -9.73 0.78 -2.87
CA LEU A 286 -8.87 1.63 -2.05
C LEU A 286 -7.56 1.99 -2.75
N ALA A 287 -6.92 1.03 -3.43
CA ALA A 287 -5.71 1.28 -4.23
C ALA A 287 -5.97 2.25 -5.39
N ASP A 288 -7.15 2.19 -6.00
CA ASP A 288 -7.57 3.14 -7.02
C ASP A 288 -7.84 4.54 -6.44
N LEU A 289 -8.60 4.65 -5.34
CA LEU A 289 -8.83 5.93 -4.65
C LEU A 289 -7.52 6.58 -4.19
N SER A 290 -6.60 5.81 -3.60
CA SER A 290 -5.27 6.25 -3.17
C SER A 290 -4.45 6.80 -4.33
N ARG A 291 -4.39 6.09 -5.46
CA ARG A 291 -3.66 6.53 -6.66
C ARG A 291 -4.25 7.81 -7.25
N ARG A 292 -5.58 7.93 -7.30
CA ARG A 292 -6.27 9.15 -7.76
C ARG A 292 -5.99 10.34 -6.85
N LEU A 293 -6.11 10.14 -5.54
CA LEU A 293 -5.86 11.17 -4.55
C LEU A 293 -4.40 11.63 -4.59
N SER A 294 -3.44 10.69 -4.66
CA SER A 294 -2.01 11.00 -4.79
C SER A 294 -1.70 11.76 -6.09
N ALA A 295 -2.33 11.39 -7.20
CA ALA A 295 -2.22 12.12 -8.46
C ALA A 295 -2.76 13.55 -8.33
N ARG A 296 -3.91 13.72 -7.64
CA ARG A 296 -4.51 15.04 -7.43
C ARG A 296 -3.69 15.93 -6.51
N ILE A 297 -3.15 15.38 -5.43
CA ILE A 297 -2.20 16.05 -4.54
C ILE A 297 -0.97 16.51 -5.36
N THR A 298 -0.42 15.63 -6.20
CA THR A 298 0.72 15.97 -7.06
C THR A 298 0.39 17.11 -8.03
N GLU A 299 -0.83 17.12 -8.60
CA GLU A 299 -1.31 18.21 -9.44
C GLU A 299 -1.42 19.53 -8.66
N ILE A 300 -2.01 19.50 -7.46
CA ILE A 300 -2.10 20.66 -6.54
C ILE A 300 -0.70 21.21 -6.25
N THR A 301 0.24 20.35 -5.84
CA THR A 301 1.62 20.76 -5.54
C THR A 301 2.34 21.36 -6.75
N ARG A 302 2.12 20.82 -7.96
CA ARG A 302 2.72 21.36 -9.20
C ARG A 302 2.09 22.69 -9.64
N ALA A 303 0.83 22.92 -9.31
CA ALA A 303 0.11 24.14 -9.62
C ALA A 303 0.39 25.26 -8.59
N LYS A 304 1.13 24.99 -7.51
CA LYS A 304 1.59 26.03 -6.57
C LYS A 304 2.49 27.05 -7.27
N ALA A 305 2.20 28.32 -7.06
CA ALA A 305 2.99 29.43 -7.55
C ALA A 305 2.94 30.61 -6.58
N ALA A 306 4.01 31.40 -6.53
CA ALA A 306 3.99 32.65 -5.78
C ALA A 306 3.14 33.67 -6.56
N VAL A 307 2.22 34.34 -5.87
CA VAL A 307 1.32 35.34 -6.46
C VAL A 307 1.52 36.69 -5.79
N THR A 308 1.91 37.67 -6.59
CA THR A 308 1.97 39.07 -6.20
C THR A 308 0.81 39.82 -6.85
N VAL A 309 -0.11 40.35 -6.04
CA VAL A 309 -1.19 41.21 -6.51
C VAL A 309 -0.59 42.55 -6.96
N VAL A 310 -0.78 42.90 -8.22
CA VAL A 310 -0.31 44.15 -8.82
C VAL A 310 -1.50 45.07 -8.96
N THR A 311 -1.38 46.28 -8.42
CA THR A 311 -2.46 47.27 -8.45
C THR A 311 -2.01 48.59 -9.04
N ARG A 312 -2.99 49.33 -9.55
CA ARG A 312 -2.83 50.65 -10.20
C ARG A 312 -2.04 50.58 -11.50
N ALA A 313 -2.19 51.60 -12.34
CA ALA A 313 -1.49 51.67 -13.62
C ALA A 313 0.04 51.73 -13.48
N ALA A 314 0.54 52.37 -12.42
CA ALA A 314 1.98 52.42 -12.14
C ALA A 314 2.55 51.03 -11.80
N GLY A 315 1.81 50.21 -11.02
CA GLY A 315 2.20 48.84 -10.72
C GLY A 315 2.16 47.94 -11.95
N HIS A 316 1.14 48.10 -12.80
CA HIS A 316 1.04 47.40 -14.07
C HIS A 316 2.22 47.73 -15.00
N GLN A 317 2.56 49.01 -15.14
CA GLN A 317 3.72 49.43 -15.92
C GLN A 317 5.02 48.85 -15.34
N TRP A 318 5.21 48.93 -14.02
CA TRP A 318 6.38 48.34 -13.35
C TRP A 318 6.50 46.84 -13.62
N ALA A 319 5.41 46.08 -13.52
CA ALA A 319 5.43 44.63 -13.76
C ALA A 319 5.82 44.31 -15.21
N VAL A 320 5.28 45.04 -16.19
CA VAL A 320 5.64 44.85 -17.61
C VAL A 320 7.11 45.22 -17.87
N GLU A 321 7.60 46.32 -17.31
CA GLU A 321 9.00 46.73 -17.44
C GLU A 321 9.97 45.73 -16.78
N GLU A 322 9.61 45.21 -15.60
CA GLU A 322 10.37 44.21 -14.85
C GLU A 322 10.53 42.92 -15.67
N LEU A 323 9.43 42.42 -16.25
CA LEU A 323 9.44 41.23 -17.10
C LEU A 323 10.32 41.45 -18.34
N ILE A 324 10.24 42.63 -18.98
CA ILE A 324 11.07 42.94 -20.15
C ILE A 324 12.57 43.00 -19.80
N GLN A 325 12.91 43.55 -18.64
CA GLN A 325 14.30 43.72 -18.22
C GLN A 325 14.99 42.38 -17.95
N HIS A 326 14.27 41.44 -17.34
CA HIS A 326 14.83 40.15 -16.92
C HIS A 326 14.63 39.00 -17.92
N ALA A 327 13.93 39.23 -19.03
CA ALA A 327 13.81 38.22 -20.07
C ALA A 327 15.16 37.86 -20.68
N ALA A 328 15.40 36.55 -20.79
CA ALA A 328 16.62 35.97 -21.35
C ALA A 328 16.40 35.39 -22.76
N ASN A 329 15.29 34.68 -22.98
CA ASN A 329 15.05 33.93 -24.21
C ASN A 329 13.82 34.40 -24.98
N GLN A 330 12.71 34.71 -24.30
CA GLN A 330 11.43 35.06 -24.91
C GLN A 330 10.57 35.99 -24.04
N LEU A 331 9.80 36.86 -24.71
CA LEU A 331 8.67 37.62 -24.18
C LEU A 331 7.44 37.42 -25.06
N VAL A 332 6.32 37.05 -24.47
CA VAL A 332 5.03 36.91 -25.16
C VAL A 332 4.05 37.94 -24.64
N PHE A 333 3.55 38.79 -25.53
CA PHE A 333 2.51 39.79 -25.24
C PHE A 333 1.19 39.34 -25.85
N ALA A 334 0.18 39.09 -25.01
CA ALA A 334 -1.22 39.07 -25.41
C ALA A 334 -1.87 40.39 -25.01
N ALA A 335 -2.17 41.21 -26.01
CA ALA A 335 -2.66 42.57 -25.83
C ALA A 335 -3.77 42.86 -26.86
N PRO A 336 -5.07 42.77 -26.50
CA PRO A 336 -6.17 43.01 -27.44
C PRO A 336 -6.06 44.37 -28.13
N ASN A 337 -5.60 45.37 -27.39
CA ASN A 337 -5.36 46.72 -27.86
C ASN A 337 -3.90 47.09 -27.59
N ILE A 338 -3.27 47.78 -28.54
CA ILE A 338 -1.93 48.33 -28.37
C ILE A 338 -2.03 49.84 -28.59
N GLY A 339 -1.80 50.61 -27.54
CA GLY A 339 -1.75 52.07 -27.56
C GLY A 339 -0.34 52.56 -27.87
N TYR A 340 -0.21 53.54 -28.79
CA TYR A 340 1.11 54.06 -29.17
C TYR A 340 1.87 54.70 -28.00
N ALA A 341 1.17 55.38 -27.08
CA ALA A 341 1.81 56.01 -25.92
C ALA A 341 2.50 54.97 -25.02
N ALA A 342 1.79 53.91 -24.65
CA ALA A 342 2.32 52.80 -23.85
C ALA A 342 3.45 52.07 -24.59
N LEU A 343 3.23 51.71 -25.87
CA LEU A 343 4.27 51.06 -26.68
C LEU A 343 5.53 51.92 -26.80
N SER A 344 5.39 53.22 -27.06
CA SER A 344 6.52 54.14 -27.27
C SER A 344 7.42 54.26 -26.03
N GLY A 345 6.84 54.20 -24.82
CA GLY A 345 7.59 54.17 -23.57
C GLY A 345 8.42 52.88 -23.40
N LEU A 346 7.92 51.75 -23.91
CA LEU A 346 8.56 50.44 -23.80
C LEU A 346 9.55 50.13 -24.95
N LEU A 347 9.46 50.82 -26.10
CA LEU A 347 10.34 50.59 -27.26
C LEU A 347 11.84 50.56 -26.91
N PRO A 348 12.38 51.46 -26.06
CA PRO A 348 13.79 51.38 -25.65
C PRO A 348 14.15 50.09 -24.92
N LEU A 349 13.26 49.59 -24.05
CA LEU A 349 13.46 48.34 -23.31
C LEU A 349 13.35 47.12 -24.22
N LEU A 350 12.37 47.12 -25.13
CA LEU A 350 12.19 46.05 -26.13
C LEU A 350 13.39 45.93 -27.07
N ARG A 351 13.98 47.06 -27.49
CA ARG A 351 15.22 47.07 -28.29
C ARG A 351 16.40 46.47 -27.52
N LYS A 352 16.59 46.85 -26.26
CA LYS A 352 17.61 46.25 -25.39
C LYS A 352 17.39 44.74 -25.21
N ALA A 353 16.13 44.28 -25.10
CA ALA A 353 15.83 42.85 -25.03
C ALA A 353 16.21 42.10 -26.32
N LEU A 354 15.90 42.67 -27.48
CA LEU A 354 16.29 42.11 -28.78
C LEU A 354 17.81 42.05 -28.96
N GLU A 355 18.54 43.06 -28.49
CA GLU A 355 20.02 43.08 -28.45
C GLU A 355 20.58 41.96 -27.58
N ARG A 356 19.95 41.65 -26.43
CA ARG A 356 20.32 40.52 -25.56
C ARG A 356 20.04 39.14 -26.16
N GLY A 357 19.22 39.04 -27.20
CA GLY A 357 18.85 37.75 -27.80
C GLY A 357 17.40 37.33 -27.63
N VAL A 358 16.59 38.11 -26.91
CA VAL A 358 15.21 37.76 -26.56
C VAL A 358 14.31 37.73 -27.79
N HIS A 359 13.45 36.71 -27.90
CA HIS A 359 12.39 36.62 -28.90
C HIS A 359 11.15 37.38 -28.42
N LEU A 360 10.59 38.26 -29.25
CA LEU A 360 9.35 38.99 -28.95
C LEU A 360 8.19 38.39 -29.73
N VAL A 361 7.08 38.11 -29.05
CA VAL A 361 5.85 37.57 -29.65
C VAL A 361 4.69 38.48 -29.33
N PHE A 362 3.87 38.83 -30.33
CA PHE A 362 2.69 39.69 -30.14
C PHE A 362 1.42 39.02 -30.66
N LEU A 363 0.46 38.79 -29.75
CA LEU A 363 -0.93 38.45 -30.05
C LEU A 363 -1.79 39.69 -29.82
N TRP A 364 -2.52 40.14 -30.84
CA TRP A 364 -3.27 41.39 -30.80
C TRP A 364 -4.61 41.28 -31.53
N GLY A 365 -5.53 42.21 -31.25
CA GLY A 365 -6.83 42.29 -31.90
C GLY A 365 -7.87 41.35 -31.29
N ARG A 366 -9.11 41.86 -31.21
CA ARG A 366 -10.29 41.20 -30.65
C ARG A 366 -11.12 40.52 -31.73
N SER A 367 -11.24 41.13 -32.90
CA SER A 367 -12.04 40.61 -34.03
C SER A 367 -11.19 40.37 -35.27
N ASP A 368 -11.68 39.57 -36.23
CA ASP A 368 -11.02 39.37 -37.53
C ASP A 368 -10.85 40.67 -38.33
N SER A 369 -11.70 41.67 -38.07
CA SER A 369 -11.66 42.98 -38.71
C SER A 369 -10.76 44.02 -38.02
N ASP A 370 -10.16 43.68 -36.88
CA ASP A 370 -9.34 44.64 -36.14
C ASP A 370 -8.02 44.91 -36.88
N THR A 371 -7.62 46.17 -36.88
CA THR A 371 -6.34 46.62 -37.46
C THR A 371 -5.53 47.39 -36.42
N LEU A 372 -4.21 47.25 -36.45
CA LEU A 372 -3.33 48.04 -35.60
C LEU A 372 -3.36 49.52 -36.02
N PRO A 373 -3.39 50.47 -35.05
CA PRO A 373 -3.23 51.89 -35.36
C PRO A 373 -1.94 52.15 -36.15
N ASP A 374 -1.97 53.05 -37.15
CA ASP A 374 -0.86 53.25 -38.09
C ASP A 374 0.51 53.46 -37.44
N ARG A 375 0.56 54.22 -36.35
CA ARG A 375 1.81 54.48 -35.61
C ARG A 375 2.35 53.23 -34.90
N VAL A 376 1.44 52.42 -34.34
CA VAL A 376 1.77 51.14 -33.69
C VAL A 376 2.23 50.14 -34.73
N LYS A 377 1.47 50.02 -35.82
CA LYS A 377 1.79 49.20 -36.98
C LYS A 377 3.21 49.50 -37.47
N THR A 378 3.49 50.77 -37.76
CA THR A 378 4.82 51.22 -38.22
C THR A 378 5.93 50.84 -37.24
N ALA A 379 5.75 51.08 -35.94
CA ALA A 379 6.75 50.78 -34.93
C ALA A 379 7.05 49.28 -34.79
N LEU A 380 6.02 48.43 -34.77
CA LEU A 380 6.19 46.98 -34.64
C LEU A 380 6.75 46.33 -35.92
N TYR A 381 6.33 46.79 -37.10
CA TYR A 381 6.91 46.31 -38.37
C TYR A 381 8.35 46.78 -38.57
N ASP A 382 8.74 47.96 -38.08
CA ASP A 382 10.15 48.39 -38.07
C ASP A 382 11.01 47.46 -37.18
N LEU A 383 10.50 47.06 -36.01
CA LEU A 383 11.17 46.06 -35.17
C LEU A 383 11.28 44.70 -35.88
N GLN A 384 10.19 44.25 -36.53
CA GLN A 384 10.17 42.98 -37.25
C GLN A 384 11.13 42.98 -38.45
N ALA A 385 11.20 44.07 -39.21
CA ALA A 385 12.09 44.20 -40.36
C ALA A 385 13.58 44.15 -39.95
N ARG A 386 13.94 44.73 -38.79
CA ARG A 386 15.31 44.70 -38.26
C ARG A 386 15.68 43.38 -37.61
N HIS A 387 14.70 42.64 -37.08
CA HIS A 387 14.91 41.38 -36.34
C HIS A 387 13.93 40.27 -36.75
N PRO A 388 13.93 39.82 -38.03
CA PRO A 388 12.90 38.92 -38.57
C PRO A 388 12.88 37.51 -37.94
N SER A 389 14.01 37.04 -37.41
CA SER A 389 14.10 35.76 -36.71
C SER A 389 13.70 35.84 -35.22
N ARG A 390 13.60 37.04 -34.64
CA ARG A 390 13.33 37.25 -33.21
C ARG A 390 11.99 37.91 -32.91
N VAL A 391 11.38 38.61 -33.86
CA VAL A 391 10.06 39.26 -33.68
C VAL A 391 8.98 38.49 -34.43
N LEU A 392 8.06 37.90 -33.68
CA LEU A 392 6.89 37.19 -34.18
C LEU A 392 5.65 38.09 -34.06
N LEU A 393 5.22 38.63 -35.20
CA LEU A 393 4.03 39.47 -35.32
C LEU A 393 3.25 39.03 -36.56
N ALA A 394 1.95 38.80 -36.39
CA ALA A 394 1.03 38.55 -37.49
C ALA A 394 0.37 39.85 -37.95
N ASP A 395 0.06 39.92 -39.25
CA ASP A 395 -0.74 40.99 -39.86
C ASP A 395 -2.24 40.84 -39.60
N ARG A 396 -2.67 39.65 -39.16
CA ARG A 396 -4.03 39.33 -38.74
C ARG A 396 -4.17 39.37 -37.22
N SER A 397 -5.37 39.74 -36.80
CA SER A 397 -5.82 39.64 -35.42
C SER A 397 -5.75 38.19 -34.90
N ALA A 398 -5.28 38.02 -33.67
CA ALA A 398 -5.31 36.78 -32.90
C ALA A 398 -6.68 36.54 -32.24
N ARG A 399 -7.64 37.45 -32.43
CA ARG A 399 -9.00 37.37 -31.88
C ARG A 399 -8.99 37.09 -30.38
N THR A 400 -8.14 37.77 -29.65
CA THR A 400 -7.94 37.57 -28.22
C THR A 400 -8.33 38.81 -27.44
N GLN A 401 -8.91 38.61 -26.26
CA GLN A 401 -9.04 39.61 -25.20
C GLN A 401 -8.08 39.39 -24.05
N ALA A 402 -7.28 38.33 -24.09
CA ALA A 402 -6.31 38.01 -23.05
C ALA A 402 -5.33 39.18 -22.84
N CYS A 403 -5.10 39.51 -21.58
CA CYS A 403 -4.22 40.59 -21.17
C CYS A 403 -3.07 39.98 -20.38
N VAL A 404 -2.07 39.45 -21.10
CA VAL A 404 -1.02 38.62 -20.51
C VAL A 404 0.34 39.05 -21.02
N VAL A 405 1.34 39.05 -20.14
CA VAL A 405 2.76 39.11 -20.52
C VAL A 405 3.46 37.92 -19.92
N VAL A 406 4.13 37.10 -20.73
CA VAL A 406 4.91 35.96 -20.26
C VAL A 406 6.38 36.21 -20.51
N GLN A 407 7.21 36.05 -19.48
CA GLN A 407 8.67 36.12 -19.52
C GLN A 407 9.26 34.72 -19.40
N ASP A 408 9.88 34.27 -20.49
CA ASP A 408 10.43 32.92 -20.62
C ASP A 408 9.41 31.86 -20.19
N ASN A 409 9.84 30.70 -19.70
CA ASN A 409 8.99 29.78 -18.97
C ASN A 409 9.21 29.96 -17.46
N ARG A 410 9.09 31.21 -16.94
CA ARG A 410 9.40 31.49 -15.52
C ARG A 410 8.38 32.37 -14.82
N ARG A 411 7.99 33.48 -15.45
CA ARG A 411 7.10 34.48 -14.84
C ARG A 411 6.02 34.92 -15.81
N ALA A 412 4.85 35.23 -15.29
CA ALA A 412 3.76 35.77 -16.09
C ALA A 412 2.99 36.85 -15.34
N PHE A 413 2.63 37.92 -16.04
CA PHE A 413 1.67 38.91 -15.58
C PHE A 413 0.33 38.65 -16.26
N VAL A 414 -0.73 38.45 -15.47
CA VAL A 414 -2.11 38.30 -15.95
C VAL A 414 -2.93 39.47 -15.43
N GLY A 415 -3.42 40.28 -16.36
CA GLY A 415 -4.20 41.48 -16.07
C GLY A 415 -5.64 41.38 -16.55
N THR A 416 -6.41 42.39 -16.16
CA THR A 416 -7.80 42.62 -16.60
C THR A 416 -7.87 43.64 -17.75
N HIS A 417 -6.77 44.36 -17.98
CA HIS A 417 -6.60 45.44 -18.95
C HIS A 417 -5.36 45.20 -19.82
N SER A 418 -5.39 45.68 -21.06
CA SER A 418 -4.34 45.38 -22.05
C SER A 418 -2.99 45.92 -21.59
N PRO A 419 -1.94 45.08 -21.46
CA PRO A 419 -0.64 45.49 -20.90
C PRO A 419 0.08 46.55 -21.75
N LEU A 420 -0.31 46.72 -23.01
CA LEU A 420 0.24 47.70 -23.94
C LEU A 420 -0.73 48.86 -24.25
N ASP A 421 -1.73 49.11 -23.39
CA ASP A 421 -2.70 50.21 -23.52
C ASP A 421 -2.81 51.06 -22.24
N VAL A 422 -2.24 50.60 -21.11
CA VAL A 422 -2.22 51.31 -19.83
C VAL A 422 -1.26 52.50 -19.91
N ASN A 423 -1.71 53.69 -19.49
CA ASN A 423 -0.90 54.91 -19.47
C ASN A 423 -0.83 55.47 -18.04
N ALA A 424 0.24 55.15 -17.31
CA ALA A 424 0.42 55.55 -15.91
C ALA A 424 0.46 57.07 -15.68
N VAL A 425 0.77 57.87 -16.72
CA VAL A 425 0.84 59.34 -16.61
C VAL A 425 -0.55 59.99 -16.64
N ARG A 426 -1.55 59.30 -17.21
CA ARG A 426 -2.91 59.85 -17.40
C ARG A 426 -4.01 59.08 -16.68
N ASP A 427 -3.76 57.82 -16.31
CA ASP A 427 -4.80 56.90 -15.86
C ASP A 427 -4.38 56.17 -14.58
N ASP A 428 -4.58 56.75 -13.40
CA ASP A 428 -4.42 56.04 -12.10
C ASP A 428 -5.74 55.37 -11.69
N ARG A 429 -6.30 54.60 -12.62
CA ARG A 429 -7.50 53.82 -12.38
C ARG A 429 -7.07 52.57 -11.63
N GLY A 430 -7.82 52.16 -10.60
CA GLY A 430 -7.47 51.07 -9.69
C GLY A 430 -7.46 49.67 -10.33
N GLU A 431 -6.69 49.49 -11.40
CA GLU A 431 -6.54 48.24 -12.12
C GLU A 431 -5.95 47.17 -11.20
N VAL A 432 -6.45 45.95 -11.31
CA VAL A 432 -5.94 44.78 -10.59
C VAL A 432 -5.46 43.73 -11.59
N GLY A 433 -4.26 43.24 -11.36
CA GLY A 433 -3.63 42.12 -12.04
C GLY A 433 -2.82 41.27 -11.06
N VAL A 434 -2.24 40.19 -11.55
CA VAL A 434 -1.40 39.29 -10.77
C VAL A 434 -0.10 39.00 -11.50
N LEU A 435 1.01 39.08 -10.78
CA LEU A 435 2.31 38.59 -11.19
C LEU A 435 2.52 37.20 -10.58
N ILE A 436 2.85 36.24 -11.42
CA ILE A 436 3.01 34.82 -11.09
C ILE A 436 4.48 34.47 -11.20
N GLU A 437 5.02 33.87 -10.14
CA GLU A 437 6.43 33.51 -10.02
C GLU A 437 6.59 32.10 -9.42
N SER A 438 7.81 31.57 -9.43
CA SER A 438 8.16 30.31 -8.77
C SER A 438 7.74 30.31 -7.30
N ALA A 439 7.18 29.19 -6.85
CA ALA A 439 6.82 28.98 -5.45
C ALA A 439 8.01 29.23 -4.51
N THR A 440 7.73 29.83 -3.35
CA THR A 440 8.75 30.27 -2.39
C THR A 440 8.95 29.31 -1.22
N GLN A 441 7.93 28.52 -0.86
CA GLN A 441 7.95 27.64 0.32
C GLN A 441 7.71 26.16 -0.04
N ASP A 442 6.59 25.84 -0.68
CA ASP A 442 6.07 24.46 -0.74
C ASP A 442 5.78 23.93 -2.17
N GLY A 443 6.32 24.57 -3.20
CA GLY A 443 6.21 24.13 -4.59
C GLY A 443 7.52 23.54 -5.14
N PRO A 444 7.48 22.82 -6.28
CA PRO A 444 8.69 22.33 -6.92
C PRO A 444 9.63 23.49 -7.24
N GLN A 445 10.90 23.40 -6.82
CA GLN A 445 11.93 24.36 -7.22
C GLN A 445 12.04 24.35 -8.75
N GLY A 446 11.58 25.42 -9.40
CA GLY A 446 11.53 25.48 -10.85
C GLY A 446 10.36 26.29 -11.39
N VAL A 447 9.93 25.93 -12.59
CA VAL A 447 8.94 26.64 -13.40
C VAL A 447 7.51 26.46 -12.87
N PRO A 448 6.72 27.54 -12.68
CA PRO A 448 5.29 27.42 -12.40
C PRO A 448 4.53 26.78 -13.57
N GLN A 449 3.77 25.72 -13.31
CA GLN A 449 3.03 25.00 -14.37
C GLN A 449 2.08 25.91 -15.16
N CYS A 450 1.42 26.85 -14.49
CA CYS A 450 0.51 27.80 -15.12
C CYS A 450 1.20 28.73 -16.13
N VAL A 451 2.48 29.05 -15.95
CA VAL A 451 3.27 29.83 -16.93
C VAL A 451 3.49 29.02 -18.21
N THR A 452 3.82 27.73 -18.07
CA THR A 452 3.92 26.82 -19.21
C THR A 452 2.58 26.68 -19.93
N ASP A 453 1.49 26.54 -19.18
CA ASP A 453 0.14 26.43 -19.78
C ASP A 453 -0.26 27.72 -20.52
N LEU A 454 0.13 28.90 -20.04
CA LEU A 454 -0.03 30.17 -20.76
C LEU A 454 0.75 30.23 -22.09
N LEU A 455 1.98 29.70 -22.13
CA LEU A 455 2.75 29.60 -23.38
C LEU A 455 2.12 28.62 -24.38
N ILE A 456 1.60 27.49 -23.88
CA ILE A 456 0.85 26.52 -24.69
C ILE A 456 -0.38 27.19 -25.30
N TRP A 457 -1.15 27.93 -24.50
CA TRP A 457 -2.29 28.70 -24.96
C TRP A 457 -1.88 29.74 -26.03
N ALA A 458 -0.83 30.52 -25.78
CA ALA A 458 -0.37 31.55 -26.72
C ALA A 458 0.04 30.95 -28.08
N ARG A 459 0.66 29.77 -28.06
CA ARG A 459 1.00 29.02 -29.28
C ARG A 459 -0.23 28.57 -30.06
N LYS A 460 -1.27 28.09 -29.38
CA LYS A 460 -2.55 27.68 -29.99
C LYS A 460 -3.33 28.87 -30.57
N SER A 461 -3.28 30.00 -29.87
CA SER A 461 -4.04 31.22 -30.22
C SER A 461 -3.36 32.07 -31.30
N PHE A 462 -2.17 31.70 -31.75
CA PHE A 462 -1.46 32.46 -32.77
C PHE A 462 -2.13 32.31 -34.16
N PRO A 463 -2.38 33.41 -34.92
CA PRO A 463 -3.15 33.37 -36.17
C PRO A 463 -2.63 32.38 -37.23
N TYR A 464 -1.32 32.19 -37.29
CA TYR A 464 -0.66 31.31 -38.25
C TYR A 464 -0.01 30.16 -37.49
N TRP A 465 -0.66 28.99 -37.48
CA TRP A 465 -0.20 27.78 -36.77
C TRP A 465 1.31 27.52 -36.94
N GLN A 466 1.81 27.55 -38.18
CA GLN A 466 3.23 27.29 -38.50
C GLN A 466 4.19 28.30 -37.84
N LEU A 467 3.78 29.56 -37.73
CA LEU A 467 4.55 30.61 -37.07
C LEU A 467 4.42 30.51 -35.54
N GLY A 468 3.25 30.11 -35.04
CA GLY A 468 3.02 29.86 -33.61
C GLY A 468 3.95 28.80 -33.04
N GLN A 469 4.34 27.78 -33.83
CA GLN A 469 5.32 26.77 -33.43
C GLN A 469 6.72 27.30 -33.09
N ARG A 470 7.01 28.58 -33.38
CA ARG A 470 8.25 29.26 -32.96
C ARG A 470 8.18 29.80 -31.52
N ILE A 471 7.04 29.70 -30.86
CA ILE A 471 6.89 30.04 -29.45
C ILE A 471 7.52 28.91 -28.62
N LEU A 472 8.48 29.25 -27.77
CA LEU A 472 9.22 28.29 -26.96
C LEU A 472 8.37 27.91 -25.74
N VAL A 473 8.29 26.61 -25.44
CA VAL A 473 7.45 26.08 -24.35
C VAL A 473 8.22 25.11 -23.45
N GLN A 474 9.23 24.41 -23.98
CA GLN A 474 9.97 23.38 -23.23
C GLN A 474 11.06 23.97 -22.35
N ASP A 475 11.20 23.48 -21.11
CA ASP A 475 12.22 23.89 -20.14
C ASP A 475 13.64 23.86 -20.73
N ASP A 476 13.95 22.84 -21.53
CA ASP A 476 15.27 22.62 -22.16
C ASP A 476 15.66 23.74 -23.14
N HIS A 477 14.69 24.54 -23.62
CA HIS A 477 14.94 25.71 -24.46
C HIS A 477 15.31 26.96 -23.68
N PHE A 478 15.14 26.96 -22.35
CA PHE A 478 15.38 28.10 -21.48
C PHE A 478 16.63 27.92 -20.61
N ASP A 479 16.96 26.69 -20.19
CA ASP A 479 18.24 26.26 -19.59
C ASP A 479 18.49 24.75 -19.79
N PRO A 480 19.74 24.29 -19.99
CA PRO A 480 20.07 22.87 -19.84
C PRO A 480 20.03 22.52 -18.34
N VAL A 481 18.92 21.95 -17.89
CA VAL A 481 18.81 21.44 -16.52
C VAL A 481 19.80 20.27 -16.39
N PRO A 482 20.78 20.30 -15.47
CA PRO A 482 21.56 19.11 -15.18
C PRO A 482 20.61 18.00 -14.75
N GLU A 483 20.79 16.78 -15.27
CA GLU A 483 20.03 15.55 -14.95
C GLU A 483 20.09 15.11 -13.47
N GLN A 484 20.37 16.02 -12.53
CA GLN A 484 20.09 15.79 -11.13
C GLN A 484 18.59 15.56 -10.99
N ARG A 485 18.26 14.26 -10.91
CA ARG A 485 16.95 13.67 -10.64
C ARG A 485 16.08 14.71 -9.93
N ARG A 486 15.11 15.29 -10.65
CA ARG A 486 13.88 15.81 -10.04
C ARG A 486 13.33 14.60 -9.28
N ALA A 487 13.71 14.46 -8.02
CA ALA A 487 13.14 13.48 -7.13
C ALA A 487 11.68 13.89 -7.05
N GLU A 488 10.83 13.18 -7.78
CA GLU A 488 9.40 13.29 -7.53
C GLU A 488 9.23 13.04 -6.04
N PRO A 489 8.39 13.82 -5.34
CA PRO A 489 8.02 13.45 -3.98
C PRO A 489 7.59 11.99 -4.05
N ALA A 490 8.26 11.13 -3.28
CA ALA A 490 8.05 9.69 -3.34
C ALA A 490 6.56 9.45 -3.15
N ALA A 491 5.88 8.99 -4.22
CA ALA A 491 4.47 8.70 -4.15
C ALA A 491 4.28 7.67 -3.04
N VAL A 492 3.48 7.99 -2.02
CA VAL A 492 3.23 7.07 -0.91
C VAL A 492 2.56 5.84 -1.52
N PRO A 493 3.23 4.68 -1.56
CA PRO A 493 2.69 3.51 -2.24
C PRO A 493 1.44 3.05 -1.49
N PRO A 494 0.37 2.62 -2.19
CA PRO A 494 -0.81 2.07 -1.54
C PRO A 494 -0.42 0.82 -0.72
N PRO A 495 -0.96 0.66 0.50
CA PRO A 495 -0.75 -0.55 1.29
C PRO A 495 -1.24 -1.78 0.53
N GLY A 496 -0.40 -2.81 0.51
CA GLY A 496 -0.81 -4.16 0.18
C GLY A 496 -1.03 -4.52 -1.30
N GLU A 497 -0.25 -3.93 -2.21
CA GLU A 497 -0.20 -4.36 -3.62
C GLU A 497 0.78 -5.54 -3.87
N GLU A 498 1.29 -6.19 -2.82
CA GLU A 498 2.27 -7.28 -2.95
C GLU A 498 1.64 -8.59 -3.43
N GLU A 499 2.42 -9.35 -4.20
CA GLU A 499 1.97 -10.61 -4.81
C GLU A 499 1.70 -11.67 -3.72
N GLY A 500 0.48 -12.24 -3.70
CA GLY A 500 0.07 -13.27 -2.72
C GLY A 500 -0.68 -12.75 -1.49
N GLN A 501 -0.74 -11.44 -1.27
CA GLN A 501 -1.37 -10.84 -0.08
C GLN A 501 -2.88 -11.11 0.03
N ALA A 502 -3.61 -11.10 -1.09
CA ALA A 502 -5.04 -11.40 -1.11
C ALA A 502 -5.36 -12.81 -0.60
N ALA A 503 -4.45 -13.79 -0.80
CA ALA A 503 -4.62 -15.13 -0.27
C ALA A 503 -4.47 -15.16 1.26
N VAL A 504 -3.44 -14.48 1.78
CA VAL A 504 -3.21 -14.37 3.23
C VAL A 504 -4.35 -13.66 3.93
N LEU A 505 -4.88 -12.57 3.37
CA LEU A 505 -6.03 -11.83 3.93
C LEU A 505 -7.35 -12.62 3.90
N ARG A 506 -7.50 -13.55 2.95
CA ARG A 506 -8.68 -14.44 2.91
C ARG A 506 -8.66 -15.44 4.06
N GLU A 507 -7.48 -15.95 4.40
CA GLU A 507 -7.30 -17.02 5.38
C GLU A 507 -7.13 -16.51 6.81
N ASP A 508 -6.49 -15.35 7.00
CA ASP A 508 -6.13 -14.82 8.33
C ASP A 508 -6.96 -13.59 8.73
N ALA A 509 -7.81 -13.76 9.75
CA ALA A 509 -8.60 -12.68 10.34
C ALA A 509 -7.72 -11.57 10.94
N THR A 510 -6.59 -11.90 11.53
CA THR A 510 -5.66 -10.92 12.09
C THR A 510 -4.97 -10.11 10.99
N ALA A 511 -4.58 -10.75 9.89
CA ALA A 511 -4.01 -10.05 8.75
C ALA A 511 -5.02 -9.06 8.15
N ARG A 512 -6.33 -9.38 8.18
CA ARG A 512 -7.39 -8.44 7.80
C ARG A 512 -7.48 -7.23 8.73
N VAL A 513 -7.30 -7.40 10.03
CA VAL A 513 -7.26 -6.29 10.99
C VAL A 513 -6.07 -5.37 10.69
N LEU A 514 -4.86 -5.92 10.55
CA LEU A 514 -3.66 -5.16 10.20
C LEU A 514 -3.80 -4.47 8.83
N TRP A 515 -4.46 -5.11 7.88
CA TRP A 515 -4.80 -4.51 6.59
C TRP A 515 -5.74 -3.31 6.73
N ALA A 516 -6.81 -3.42 7.51
CA ALA A 516 -7.71 -2.31 7.77
C ALA A 516 -6.98 -1.13 8.47
N GLU A 517 -6.15 -1.43 9.48
CA GLU A 517 -5.36 -0.42 10.19
C GLU A 517 -4.32 0.25 9.28
N SER A 518 -3.64 -0.51 8.42
CA SER A 518 -2.69 0.06 7.45
C SER A 518 -3.35 1.03 6.47
N TRP A 519 -4.61 0.78 6.08
CA TRP A 519 -5.38 1.69 5.25
C TRP A 519 -5.86 2.93 5.99
N ALA A 520 -6.16 2.81 7.29
CA ALA A 520 -6.49 3.95 8.14
C ALA A 520 -5.29 4.87 8.35
N GLU A 521 -4.11 4.30 8.60
CA GLU A 521 -2.85 5.03 8.67
C GLU A 521 -2.53 5.74 7.35
N HIS A 522 -2.65 5.03 6.22
CA HIS A 522 -2.42 5.61 4.89
C HIS A 522 -3.40 6.74 4.55
N HIS A 523 -4.69 6.60 4.94
CA HIS A 523 -5.68 7.68 4.81
C HIS A 523 -5.31 8.91 5.65
N ALA A 524 -4.82 8.72 6.88
CA ALA A 524 -4.36 9.81 7.74
C ALA A 524 -3.12 10.51 7.13
N VAL A 525 -2.17 9.75 6.58
CA VAL A 525 -1.00 10.32 5.86
C VAL A 525 -1.44 11.16 4.67
N LEU A 526 -2.34 10.65 3.81
CA LEU A 526 -2.84 11.41 2.66
C LEU A 526 -3.65 12.64 3.09
N THR A 527 -4.37 12.58 4.20
CA THR A 527 -5.07 13.73 4.80
C THR A 527 -4.09 14.83 5.20
N ASP A 528 -3.03 14.46 5.92
CA ASP A 528 -1.97 15.37 6.35
C ASP A 528 -1.20 15.99 5.17
N VAL A 529 -0.91 15.18 4.14
CA VAL A 529 -0.26 15.66 2.91
C VAL A 529 -1.17 16.64 2.16
N LEU A 530 -2.47 16.34 2.02
CA LEU A 530 -3.40 17.26 1.38
C LEU A 530 -3.51 18.58 2.16
N HIS A 531 -3.62 18.50 3.49
CA HIS A 531 -3.69 19.69 4.33
C HIS A 531 -2.44 20.57 4.22
N ARG A 532 -1.24 19.97 4.19
CA ARG A 532 0.02 20.68 3.90
C ARG A 532 0.08 21.22 2.47
N ALA A 533 -0.51 20.50 1.51
CA ALA A 533 -0.60 20.98 0.14
C ALA A 533 -1.54 22.20 0.01
N ASP A 534 -2.55 22.35 0.88
CA ASP A 534 -3.42 23.54 0.89
C ASP A 534 -2.83 24.73 1.68
N GLN A 535 -1.80 24.49 2.49
CA GLN A 535 -1.05 25.53 3.19
C GLN A 535 0.10 26.11 2.33
N GLY A 536 0.52 27.34 2.62
CA GLY A 536 1.68 27.99 1.96
C GLY A 536 1.32 28.78 0.69
N ASP A 537 2.14 28.62 -0.36
CA ASP A 537 1.93 29.27 -1.66
C ASP A 537 0.58 28.84 -2.29
N PRO A 538 -0.16 29.77 -2.92
CA PRO A 538 -1.46 29.46 -3.52
C PRO A 538 -1.33 28.57 -4.76
N VAL A 539 -2.40 27.84 -5.05
CA VAL A 539 -2.57 27.08 -6.29
C VAL A 539 -3.05 28.04 -7.38
N VAL A 540 -2.39 28.02 -8.53
CA VAL A 540 -2.72 28.89 -9.67
C VAL A 540 -2.94 28.05 -10.92
N GLU A 541 -4.14 28.11 -11.48
CA GLU A 541 -4.53 27.42 -12.72
C GLU A 541 -4.95 28.42 -13.80
N ILE A 542 -4.62 28.14 -15.06
CA ILE A 542 -5.11 28.93 -16.19
C ILE A 542 -6.59 28.63 -16.45
N LEU A 543 -7.37 29.67 -16.71
CA LEU A 543 -8.75 29.56 -17.16
C LEU A 543 -8.88 30.12 -18.58
N GLU A 544 -9.45 29.33 -19.49
CA GLU A 544 -9.68 29.71 -20.88
C GLU A 544 -11.19 29.91 -21.13
N ASP A 545 -11.52 30.94 -21.90
CA ASP A 545 -12.83 31.20 -22.49
C ASP A 545 -14.01 31.15 -21.50
N GLY A 546 -14.85 30.10 -21.57
CA GLY A 546 -16.06 29.96 -20.77
C GLY A 546 -15.82 29.50 -19.32
N ALA A 547 -14.63 28.98 -19.00
CA ALA A 547 -14.33 28.36 -17.71
C ALA A 547 -14.48 29.30 -16.49
N PRO A 548 -14.06 30.59 -16.53
CA PRO A 548 -14.29 31.52 -15.43
C PRO A 548 -15.76 31.67 -15.03
N ARG A 549 -16.69 31.61 -15.98
CA ARG A 549 -18.13 31.76 -15.69
C ARG A 549 -18.72 30.52 -15.03
N ASP A 550 -18.22 29.35 -15.37
CA ASP A 550 -18.65 28.11 -14.72
C ASP A 550 -18.24 28.10 -13.25
N LEU A 551 -17.02 28.56 -12.94
CA LEU A 551 -16.57 28.71 -11.55
C LEU A 551 -17.42 29.75 -10.79
N VAL A 552 -17.80 30.86 -11.43
CA VAL A 552 -18.73 31.83 -10.82
C VAL A 552 -20.10 31.19 -10.55
N GLN A 553 -20.60 30.33 -11.45
CA GLN A 553 -21.86 29.62 -11.24
C GLN A 553 -21.76 28.62 -10.09
N GLN A 554 -20.64 27.91 -9.97
CA GLN A 554 -20.37 27.04 -8.82
C GLN A 554 -20.26 27.86 -7.53
N ALA A 555 -19.62 29.02 -7.55
CA ALA A 555 -19.53 29.92 -6.41
C ALA A 555 -20.91 30.41 -5.95
N LEU A 556 -21.83 30.72 -6.88
CA LEU A 556 -23.21 31.09 -6.56
C LEU A 556 -23.99 29.97 -5.82
N GLN A 557 -23.57 28.72 -5.97
CA GLN A 557 -24.19 27.55 -5.35
C GLN A 557 -23.46 27.06 -4.09
N ASN A 558 -22.15 27.31 -3.99
CA ASN A 558 -21.27 26.68 -3.00
C ASN A 558 -20.66 27.68 -2.01
N ALA A 559 -20.64 28.98 -2.29
CA ALA A 559 -20.08 29.97 -1.37
C ALA A 559 -20.72 29.89 0.01
N THR A 560 -19.88 29.91 1.05
CA THR A 560 -20.25 29.70 2.45
C THR A 560 -20.02 30.91 3.34
N ARG A 561 -19.02 31.74 3.05
CA ARG A 561 -18.64 32.91 3.86
C ARG A 561 -18.75 34.21 3.07
N LEU A 562 -18.14 34.26 1.89
CA LEU A 562 -18.01 35.46 1.07
C LEU A 562 -18.35 35.15 -0.39
N LEU A 563 -19.06 36.06 -1.06
CA LEU A 563 -19.19 36.08 -2.51
C LEU A 563 -19.08 37.51 -3.04
N LEU A 564 -18.00 37.83 -3.73
CA LEU A 564 -17.76 39.10 -4.40
C LEU A 564 -17.71 38.91 -5.92
N LEU A 565 -18.51 39.68 -6.64
CA LEU A 565 -18.46 39.75 -8.10
C LEU A 565 -18.10 41.17 -8.53
N ALA A 566 -17.02 41.32 -9.28
CA ALA A 566 -16.48 42.59 -9.74
C ALA A 566 -16.34 42.59 -11.27
N ASP A 567 -16.96 43.55 -11.94
CA ASP A 567 -16.83 43.73 -13.37
C ASP A 567 -16.77 45.23 -13.73
N ASP A 568 -16.04 45.54 -14.78
CA ASP A 568 -15.89 46.89 -15.32
C ASP A 568 -16.81 47.14 -16.53
N ILE A 569 -17.61 46.14 -16.92
CA ILE A 569 -18.61 46.23 -17.98
C ILE A 569 -20.01 46.20 -17.38
N GLN A 570 -20.87 47.08 -17.89
CA GLN A 570 -22.28 47.11 -17.53
C GLN A 570 -23.11 46.30 -18.54
N ASP A 571 -23.80 45.27 -18.06
CA ASP A 571 -24.85 44.58 -18.82
C ASP A 571 -26.15 44.57 -18.01
N ALA A 572 -27.19 45.22 -18.54
CA ALA A 572 -28.49 45.30 -17.90
C ALA A 572 -29.21 43.95 -17.81
N GLN A 573 -28.81 42.97 -18.65
CA GLN A 573 -29.40 41.63 -18.71
C GLN A 573 -28.62 40.61 -17.87
N ALA A 574 -27.52 40.98 -17.22
CA ALA A 574 -26.72 40.08 -16.37
C ALA A 574 -27.44 39.65 -15.08
N PHE A 575 -28.43 40.42 -14.61
CA PHE A 575 -29.25 40.10 -13.44
C PHE A 575 -30.60 39.55 -13.88
N ASP A 576 -30.61 38.32 -14.39
CA ASP A 576 -31.86 37.61 -14.69
C ASP A 576 -32.48 37.01 -13.41
N GLU A 577 -33.72 36.52 -13.52
CA GLU A 577 -34.45 35.96 -12.36
C GLU A 577 -33.72 34.80 -11.69
N ARG A 578 -32.97 34.00 -12.46
CA ARG A 578 -32.22 32.84 -11.95
C ARG A 578 -31.01 33.29 -11.14
N PHE A 579 -30.22 34.22 -11.68
CA PHE A 579 -29.07 34.80 -11.01
C PHE A 579 -29.48 35.47 -9.69
N VAL A 580 -30.58 36.24 -9.72
CA VAL A 580 -31.14 36.88 -8.51
C VAL A 580 -31.63 35.83 -7.50
N ALA A 581 -32.20 34.71 -7.94
CA ALA A 581 -32.60 33.61 -7.05
C ALA A 581 -31.40 32.94 -6.37
N SER A 582 -30.30 32.70 -7.09
CA SER A 582 -29.07 32.15 -6.50
C SER A 582 -28.44 33.10 -5.49
N LEU A 583 -28.39 34.41 -5.78
CA LEU A 583 -27.93 35.41 -4.82
C LEU A 583 -28.82 35.44 -3.57
N ARG A 584 -30.14 35.31 -3.73
CA ARG A 584 -31.09 35.22 -2.61
C ARG A 584 -30.76 34.06 -1.69
N GLU A 585 -30.56 32.87 -2.26
CA GLU A 585 -30.26 31.68 -1.47
C GLU A 585 -28.98 31.85 -0.65
N ARG A 586 -27.95 32.50 -1.21
CA ARG A 586 -26.70 32.77 -0.48
C ARG A 586 -26.90 33.78 0.65
N VAL A 587 -27.60 34.89 0.38
CA VAL A 587 -27.92 35.90 1.41
C VAL A 587 -28.77 35.29 2.53
N ASP A 588 -29.77 34.47 2.19
CA ASP A 588 -30.64 33.80 3.17
C ASP A 588 -29.85 32.77 4.03
N ARG A 589 -28.73 32.23 3.52
CA ARG A 589 -27.78 31.38 4.27
C ARG A 589 -26.74 32.17 5.07
N GLY A 590 -26.77 33.51 5.04
CA GLY A 590 -25.87 34.38 5.80
C GLY A 590 -24.51 34.67 5.14
N VAL A 591 -24.33 34.38 3.86
CA VAL A 591 -23.10 34.69 3.10
C VAL A 591 -22.99 36.22 2.88
N ASP A 592 -21.81 36.83 3.04
CA ASP A 592 -21.59 38.24 2.67
C ASP A 592 -21.50 38.38 1.15
N VAL A 593 -22.59 38.82 0.51
CA VAL A 593 -22.67 38.95 -0.94
C VAL A 593 -22.45 40.40 -1.36
N GLN A 594 -21.44 40.64 -2.19
CA GLN A 594 -21.08 41.95 -2.71
C GLN A 594 -20.95 41.96 -4.24
N VAL A 595 -21.43 43.01 -4.89
CA VAL A 595 -21.28 43.21 -6.34
C VAL A 595 -20.72 44.60 -6.62
N ILE A 596 -19.61 44.68 -7.35
CA ILE A 596 -18.98 45.93 -7.79
C ILE A 596 -19.16 46.06 -9.29
N ARG A 597 -19.69 47.20 -9.73
CA ARG A 597 -19.95 47.48 -11.14
C ARG A 597 -19.85 48.98 -11.44
N PRO A 598 -19.54 49.40 -12.68
CA PRO A 598 -19.49 50.81 -13.03
C PRO A 598 -20.85 51.49 -12.85
N SER A 599 -20.84 52.79 -12.51
CA SER A 599 -22.06 53.59 -12.32
C SER A 599 -22.80 53.76 -13.65
N ALA A 600 -24.10 53.45 -13.67
CA ALA A 600 -24.95 53.57 -14.86
C ALA A 600 -25.14 55.03 -15.27
N GLY A 601 -24.43 55.48 -16.32
CA GLY A 601 -24.67 56.76 -16.96
C GLY A 601 -26.00 56.75 -17.74
N GLY A 602 -27.10 57.16 -17.12
CA GLY A 602 -28.37 57.47 -17.80
C GLY A 602 -29.24 56.31 -18.30
N GLN A 603 -28.82 55.05 -18.16
CA GLN A 603 -29.66 53.87 -18.43
C GLN A 603 -30.49 53.47 -17.18
N LYS A 604 -31.68 52.86 -17.37
CA LYS A 604 -32.50 52.29 -16.27
C LYS A 604 -31.60 51.41 -15.39
N ARG A 605 -31.58 51.65 -14.08
CA ARG A 605 -30.71 50.93 -13.16
C ARG A 605 -31.23 49.49 -13.02
N PRO A 606 -30.38 48.46 -13.06
CA PRO A 606 -30.80 47.08 -12.73
C PRO A 606 -31.40 46.97 -11.31
N VAL A 607 -31.05 47.91 -10.43
CA VAL A 607 -31.59 48.08 -9.06
C VAL A 607 -33.07 48.48 -9.06
N ASP A 608 -33.65 48.84 -10.20
CA ASP A 608 -35.10 49.08 -10.30
C ASP A 608 -35.93 47.80 -10.33
N GLN A 609 -35.29 46.62 -10.47
CA GLN A 609 -35.96 45.33 -10.32
C GLN A 609 -36.39 45.10 -8.86
N PRO A 610 -37.68 44.79 -8.59
CA PRO A 610 -38.19 44.63 -7.23
C PRO A 610 -37.49 43.50 -6.45
N ALA A 611 -37.10 42.42 -7.14
CA ALA A 611 -36.39 41.29 -6.54
C ALA A 611 -34.98 41.68 -6.03
N LEU A 612 -34.27 42.57 -6.72
CA LEU A 612 -32.96 43.05 -6.30
C LEU A 612 -33.06 44.10 -5.19
N LYS A 613 -34.11 44.95 -5.18
CA LYS A 613 -34.40 45.87 -4.07
C LYS A 613 -34.64 45.15 -2.76
N GLU A 614 -35.33 44.01 -2.80
CA GLU A 614 -35.55 43.18 -1.62
C GLU A 614 -34.24 42.57 -1.10
N LEU A 615 -33.36 42.08 -1.98
CA LEU A 615 -32.05 41.57 -1.57
C LEU A 615 -31.14 42.62 -0.94
N LEU A 616 -31.16 43.86 -1.46
CA LEU A 616 -30.42 44.97 -0.87
C LEU A 616 -30.85 45.25 0.57
N ARG A 617 -32.14 45.08 0.90
CA ARG A 617 -32.63 45.21 2.29
C ARG A 617 -32.22 44.06 3.19
N ARG A 618 -31.97 42.88 2.62
CA ARG A 618 -31.60 41.65 3.33
C ARG A 618 -30.10 41.45 3.50
N GLY A 619 -29.27 42.35 2.98
CA GLY A 619 -27.81 42.34 3.22
C GLY A 619 -26.93 42.28 1.98
N LEU A 620 -27.50 42.18 0.77
CA LEU A 620 -26.72 42.30 -0.48
C LEU A 620 -26.11 43.71 -0.58
N LYS A 621 -24.80 43.81 -0.86
CA LYS A 621 -24.11 45.10 -1.06
C LYS A 621 -23.80 45.30 -2.54
N ILE A 622 -24.36 46.34 -3.16
CA ILE A 622 -23.99 46.75 -4.52
C ILE A 622 -23.21 48.06 -4.45
N ARG A 623 -22.02 48.09 -5.04
CA ARG A 623 -21.17 49.27 -5.12
C ARG A 623 -21.08 49.73 -6.58
N ASP A 624 -21.75 50.83 -6.89
CA ASP A 624 -21.73 51.46 -8.21
C ASP A 624 -20.45 52.30 -8.38
N LYS A 625 -19.29 51.65 -8.49
CA LYS A 625 -17.97 52.23 -8.77
C LYS A 625 -17.22 51.35 -9.77
N ARG A 626 -16.28 51.92 -10.53
CA ARG A 626 -15.38 51.10 -11.35
C ARG A 626 -14.59 50.16 -10.43
N ALA A 627 -14.56 48.86 -10.77
CA ALA A 627 -13.83 47.86 -10.02
C ALA A 627 -12.34 47.86 -10.34
N GLY A 628 -11.99 48.23 -11.59
CA GLY A 628 -10.64 48.09 -12.11
C GLY A 628 -10.24 46.62 -12.34
N ALA A 629 -11.19 45.70 -12.19
CA ALA A 629 -10.98 44.28 -12.34
C ALA A 629 -12.21 43.59 -12.93
N ARG A 630 -11.97 42.48 -13.61
CA ARG A 630 -12.99 41.48 -13.95
C ARG A 630 -12.64 40.25 -13.12
N ALA A 631 -13.25 40.18 -11.95
CA ALA A 631 -12.87 39.23 -10.93
C ALA A 631 -14.08 38.71 -10.15
N ALA A 632 -13.98 37.47 -9.69
CA ALA A 632 -14.88 36.90 -8.71
C ALA A 632 -14.06 36.35 -7.55
N VAL A 633 -14.52 36.55 -6.32
CA VAL A 633 -13.90 36.02 -5.12
C VAL A 633 -14.97 35.31 -4.32
N TRP A 634 -14.72 34.09 -3.89
CA TRP A 634 -15.57 33.37 -2.97
C TRP A 634 -14.71 32.58 -2.00
N ASP A 635 -15.02 32.69 -0.70
CA ASP A 635 -14.29 32.02 0.36
C ASP A 635 -12.75 32.15 0.22
N ASP A 636 -12.05 31.08 -0.17
CA ASP A 636 -10.59 31.03 -0.35
C ASP A 636 -10.16 30.86 -1.82
N ASP A 637 -11.06 31.14 -2.76
CA ASP A 637 -10.86 31.11 -4.20
C ASP A 637 -11.07 32.48 -4.83
N ALA A 638 -10.28 32.79 -5.86
CA ALA A 638 -10.45 33.97 -6.71
C ALA A 638 -10.25 33.62 -8.18
N VAL A 639 -11.03 34.28 -9.03
CA VAL A 639 -10.87 34.27 -10.48
C VAL A 639 -10.57 35.68 -10.94
N LEU A 640 -9.53 35.86 -11.75
CA LEU A 640 -9.15 37.15 -12.30
C LEU A 640 -8.70 37.00 -13.75
N GLY A 641 -9.17 37.88 -14.64
CA GLY A 641 -8.68 37.86 -16.02
C GLY A 641 -9.43 38.78 -16.97
N SER A 642 -9.41 38.40 -18.25
CA SER A 642 -9.98 39.22 -19.33
C SER A 642 -11.47 39.00 -19.58
N LEU A 643 -12.08 37.94 -19.06
CA LEU A 643 -13.49 37.63 -19.32
C LEU A 643 -14.42 38.48 -18.44
N PRO A 644 -15.41 39.21 -19.02
CA PRO A 644 -16.48 39.82 -18.25
C PRO A 644 -17.39 38.74 -17.66
N LEU A 645 -17.54 38.75 -16.33
CA LEU A 645 -18.26 37.74 -15.56
C LEU A 645 -19.76 38.08 -15.44
N LEU A 646 -20.11 39.36 -15.49
CA LEU A 646 -21.49 39.86 -15.36
C LEU A 646 -22.06 40.26 -16.74
N ARG A 647 -22.19 39.30 -17.67
CA ARG A 647 -22.75 39.51 -19.03
C ARG A 647 -23.62 38.33 -19.49
N GLU A 648 -24.77 38.60 -20.11
CA GLU A 648 -25.77 37.57 -20.49
C GLU A 648 -25.23 36.55 -21.52
N ARG A 649 -25.57 35.25 -21.33
CA ARG A 649 -25.15 34.09 -22.17
C ARG A 649 -26.08 33.77 -23.36
N ARG A 650 -27.22 34.44 -23.53
CA ARG A 650 -28.34 33.93 -24.37
C ARG A 650 -28.13 33.84 -25.89
N ARG A 651 -26.97 34.22 -26.44
CA ARG A 651 -26.64 34.00 -27.86
C ARG A 651 -25.30 33.29 -28.00
N ALA A 652 -25.32 32.09 -28.61
CA ALA A 652 -24.12 31.53 -29.21
C ALA A 652 -23.62 32.55 -30.25
N LEU A 653 -22.50 33.20 -29.96
CA LEU A 653 -21.88 34.12 -30.90
C LEU A 653 -21.42 33.31 -32.13
N PRO A 654 -21.64 33.81 -33.35
CA PRO A 654 -21.15 33.15 -34.56
C PRO A 654 -19.62 32.97 -34.46
N PRO A 655 -19.04 31.94 -35.13
CA PRO A 655 -17.60 31.68 -35.08
C PRO A 655 -16.71 32.84 -35.51
N SER A 656 -17.23 33.88 -36.17
CA SER A 656 -16.51 35.12 -36.52
C SER A 656 -16.45 36.17 -35.39
N GLU A 657 -17.32 36.06 -34.38
CA GLU A 657 -17.45 37.00 -33.25
C GLU A 657 -16.88 36.45 -31.93
N ARG A 658 -16.35 35.21 -31.95
CA ARG A 658 -15.74 34.59 -30.76
C ARG A 658 -14.35 35.14 -30.50
N THR A 659 -14.09 35.51 -29.26
CA THR A 659 -12.80 36.04 -28.82
C THR A 659 -12.23 35.15 -27.74
N SER A 660 -10.95 34.79 -27.85
CA SER A 660 -10.27 34.00 -26.82
C SER A 660 -10.06 34.85 -25.56
N HIS A 661 -10.44 34.32 -24.41
CA HIS A 661 -10.20 34.92 -23.11
C HIS A 661 -9.27 34.06 -22.28
N VAL A 662 -8.42 34.71 -21.49
CA VAL A 662 -7.58 34.07 -20.48
C VAL A 662 -7.78 34.78 -19.15
N GLY A 663 -7.80 33.97 -18.09
CA GLY A 663 -7.68 34.38 -16.71
C GLY A 663 -6.96 33.33 -15.90
N VAL A 664 -6.93 33.52 -14.59
CA VAL A 664 -6.38 32.57 -13.63
C VAL A 664 -7.37 32.31 -12.51
N HIS A 665 -7.41 31.06 -12.05
CA HIS A 665 -8.02 30.64 -10.81
C HIS A 665 -6.90 30.57 -9.76
N ILE A 666 -7.08 31.27 -8.64
CA ILE A 666 -6.16 31.31 -7.52
C ILE A 666 -6.89 30.74 -6.31
N ARG A 667 -6.35 29.69 -5.71
CA ARG A 667 -6.84 29.13 -4.44
C ARG A 667 -5.79 29.32 -3.36
N GLY A 668 -6.17 29.96 -2.27
CA GLY A 668 -5.29 30.21 -1.13
C GLY A 668 -5.69 31.47 -0.37
N ALA A 669 -6.03 31.31 0.92
CA ALA A 669 -6.63 32.35 1.75
C ALA A 669 -5.85 33.68 1.75
N ASN A 670 -4.51 33.63 1.83
CA ASN A 670 -3.67 34.83 1.87
C ASN A 670 -3.71 35.63 0.54
N ALA A 671 -3.52 34.95 -0.59
CA ALA A 671 -3.53 35.60 -1.90
C ALA A 671 -4.93 36.13 -2.24
N VAL A 672 -5.97 35.33 -1.98
CA VAL A 672 -7.37 35.71 -2.20
C VAL A 672 -7.80 36.86 -1.29
N GLY A 673 -7.39 36.85 -0.02
CA GLY A 673 -7.63 37.94 0.91
C GLY A 673 -7.02 39.27 0.44
N ARG A 674 -5.82 39.26 -0.14
CA ARG A 674 -5.20 40.45 -0.74
C ARG A 674 -5.99 40.95 -1.96
N ILE A 675 -6.44 40.07 -2.84
CA ILE A 675 -7.28 40.44 -4.00
C ILE A 675 -8.60 41.07 -3.52
N ALA A 676 -9.25 40.46 -2.52
CA ALA A 676 -10.49 40.98 -1.95
C ALA A 676 -10.30 42.36 -1.29
N ALA A 677 -9.18 42.57 -0.59
CA ALA A 677 -8.81 43.83 0.03
C ALA A 677 -8.67 44.97 -0.99
N GLU A 678 -8.00 44.71 -2.12
CA GLU A 678 -7.83 45.71 -3.20
C GLU A 678 -9.16 46.05 -3.88
N LEU A 679 -10.11 45.11 -3.96
CA LEU A 679 -11.48 45.38 -4.42
C LEU A 679 -12.34 46.13 -3.37
N GLY A 680 -11.80 46.31 -2.16
CA GLY A 680 -12.36 47.11 -1.08
C GLY A 680 -13.19 46.31 -0.07
N ILE A 681 -12.95 45.00 0.06
CA ILE A 681 -13.50 44.18 1.14
C ILE A 681 -12.48 44.13 2.27
N THR A 682 -12.84 44.65 3.44
CA THR A 682 -12.02 44.45 4.64
C THR A 682 -12.12 42.97 5.03
N PRO A 683 -11.01 42.22 5.11
CA PRO A 683 -11.06 40.82 5.49
C PRO A 683 -11.68 40.71 6.89
N VAL A 684 -12.76 39.94 7.01
CA VAL A 684 -13.22 39.47 8.32
C VAL A 684 -12.13 38.52 8.80
N ASN A 685 -11.48 38.84 9.91
CA ASN A 685 -10.49 37.96 10.54
C ASN A 685 -11.06 36.54 10.61
N VAL A 686 -10.52 35.64 9.79
CA VAL A 686 -10.75 34.21 9.95
C VAL A 686 -10.00 33.85 11.23
N PRO A 687 -10.64 33.21 12.23
CA PRO A 687 -9.90 32.65 13.34
C PRO A 687 -8.86 31.71 12.74
N GLU A 688 -7.59 31.84 13.14
CA GLU A 688 -6.60 30.81 12.83
C GLU A 688 -7.24 29.45 13.15
N PRO A 689 -7.27 28.51 12.19
CA PRO A 689 -7.75 27.17 12.50
C PRO A 689 -6.91 26.68 13.67
N THR A 690 -7.57 26.38 14.78
CA THR A 690 -6.96 25.78 15.96
C THR A 690 -6.13 24.63 15.44
N THR A 691 -4.80 24.75 15.51
CA THR A 691 -3.88 23.69 15.13
C THR A 691 -4.38 22.44 15.83
N PRO A 692 -4.85 21.41 15.09
CA PRO A 692 -5.21 20.15 15.72
C PRO A 692 -3.96 19.76 16.50
N ALA A 693 -4.13 19.49 17.81
CA ALA A 693 -3.05 18.99 18.64
C ALA A 693 -2.33 17.91 17.84
N GLU A 694 -1.02 18.10 17.63
CA GLU A 694 -0.17 17.11 16.98
C GLU A 694 -0.49 15.77 17.63
N LEU A 695 -1.17 14.90 16.88
CA LEU A 695 -1.47 13.55 17.32
C LEU A 695 -0.10 12.92 17.58
N GLU A 696 0.17 12.69 18.87
CA GLU A 696 1.44 12.18 19.37
C GLU A 696 1.88 10.96 18.55
N GLY A 697 2.96 11.19 17.80
CA GLY A 697 4.01 10.26 17.37
C GLY A 697 3.71 8.76 17.36
N HIS A 698 2.66 8.32 16.67
CA HIS A 698 2.70 6.98 16.10
C HIS A 698 3.57 7.08 14.85
N THR A 699 4.73 6.43 14.86
CA THR A 699 5.69 6.42 13.75
C THR A 699 4.97 6.01 12.47
N ARG A 700 4.74 6.99 11.58
CA ARG A 700 3.93 6.82 10.37
C ARG A 700 4.55 5.76 9.45
N GLY A 701 3.83 4.68 9.17
CA GLY A 701 4.18 3.58 8.26
C GLY A 701 4.38 2.22 8.93
N THR A 702 4.45 2.16 10.27
CA THR A 702 4.81 0.95 11.01
C THR A 702 3.80 -0.19 10.81
N THR A 703 2.50 0.10 10.71
CA THR A 703 1.47 -0.93 10.53
C THR A 703 1.49 -1.52 9.11
N ALA A 704 1.74 -0.68 8.10
CA ALA A 704 1.90 -1.13 6.71
C ALA A 704 3.14 -2.03 6.53
N VAL A 705 4.25 -1.67 7.18
CA VAL A 705 5.48 -2.48 7.21
C VAL A 705 5.23 -3.79 7.95
N ALA A 706 4.55 -3.74 9.10
CA ALA A 706 4.18 -4.90 9.90
C ALA A 706 3.29 -5.89 9.13
N LEU A 707 2.33 -5.41 8.34
CA LEU A 707 1.49 -6.26 7.48
C LEU A 707 2.31 -6.93 6.37
N SER A 708 3.15 -6.16 5.67
CA SER A 708 3.93 -6.65 4.53
C SER A 708 4.93 -7.73 4.98
N LEU A 709 5.63 -7.49 6.09
CA LEU A 709 6.49 -8.48 6.74
C LEU A 709 5.76 -9.78 7.08
N ARG A 710 4.51 -9.69 7.57
CA ARG A 710 3.72 -10.85 7.97
C ARG A 710 3.26 -11.69 6.77
N VAL A 711 2.86 -11.02 5.69
CA VAL A 711 2.48 -11.66 4.42
C VAL A 711 3.68 -12.40 3.81
N GLU A 712 4.83 -11.73 3.71
CA GLU A 712 6.06 -12.30 3.16
C GLU A 712 6.54 -13.48 4.03
N ALA A 713 6.58 -13.32 5.36
CA ALA A 713 7.00 -14.37 6.29
C ALA A 713 6.09 -15.62 6.19
N ARG A 714 4.77 -15.46 6.06
CA ARG A 714 3.86 -16.60 5.91
C ARG A 714 3.90 -17.25 4.55
N SER A 715 4.17 -16.50 3.48
CA SER A 715 4.40 -17.10 2.15
C SER A 715 5.59 -18.08 2.16
N ALA A 716 6.50 -17.94 3.13
CA ALA A 716 7.67 -18.80 3.33
C ALA A 716 7.50 -19.94 4.35
N ARG A 717 6.28 -20.17 4.89
CA ARG A 717 6.02 -21.25 5.86
C ARG A 717 6.35 -22.63 5.27
N GLY A 718 7.12 -23.41 6.02
CA GLY A 718 7.55 -24.77 5.64
C GLY A 718 9.07 -24.94 5.44
N SER A 719 9.87 -23.89 5.64
CA SER A 719 11.33 -23.97 5.53
C SER A 719 12.04 -23.23 6.67
N THR A 720 13.28 -23.61 6.94
CA THR A 720 14.27 -22.87 7.77
C THR A 720 14.49 -21.41 7.34
N ARG A 721 13.80 -20.92 6.28
CA ARG A 721 13.88 -19.55 5.76
C ARG A 721 12.98 -18.54 6.48
N TYR A 722 11.98 -18.96 7.28
CA TYR A 722 11.08 -18.01 7.96
C TYR A 722 11.87 -16.98 8.80
N ALA A 723 12.71 -17.47 9.72
CA ALA A 723 13.53 -16.60 10.58
C ALA A 723 14.59 -15.81 9.78
N ALA A 724 15.13 -16.38 8.70
CA ALA A 724 16.12 -15.71 7.87
C ALA A 724 15.54 -14.54 7.04
N ILE A 725 14.33 -14.72 6.50
CA ILE A 725 13.61 -13.66 5.76
C ILE A 725 13.23 -12.54 6.71
N VAL A 726 12.66 -12.90 7.87
CA VAL A 726 12.31 -11.93 8.90
C VAL A 726 13.54 -11.13 9.36
N ALA A 727 14.67 -11.79 9.62
CA ALA A 727 15.92 -11.13 10.02
C ALA A 727 16.58 -10.26 8.92
N GLU A 728 16.39 -10.60 7.64
CA GLU A 728 16.86 -9.76 6.52
C GLU A 728 15.99 -8.51 6.37
N ARG A 729 14.68 -8.64 6.56
CA ARG A 729 13.75 -7.54 6.39
C ARG A 729 13.71 -6.60 7.59
N LEU A 730 13.82 -7.10 8.81
CA LEU A 730 13.95 -6.25 10.00
C LEU A 730 15.19 -5.33 9.93
N ARG A 731 16.23 -5.71 9.17
CA ARG A 731 17.38 -4.83 8.87
C ARG A 731 17.06 -3.65 7.96
N GLN A 732 15.92 -3.68 7.26
CA GLN A 732 15.46 -2.65 6.34
C GLN A 732 14.36 -1.76 6.96
N VAL A 733 13.99 -2.01 8.22
CA VAL A 733 12.95 -1.28 8.94
C VAL A 733 13.59 -0.26 9.87
N ASP A 734 13.17 1.01 9.77
CA ASP A 734 13.69 2.10 10.60
C ASP A 734 13.22 2.00 12.07
N ASP A 735 12.01 1.52 12.33
CA ASP A 735 11.42 1.33 13.68
C ASP A 735 11.01 -0.14 13.90
N LEU A 736 11.97 -0.99 14.28
CA LEU A 736 11.66 -2.41 14.49
C LEU A 736 10.82 -2.68 15.74
N TRP A 737 11.00 -1.88 16.80
CA TRP A 737 10.30 -2.07 18.07
C TRP A 737 8.81 -1.74 17.92
N GLY A 738 8.47 -0.70 17.16
CA GLY A 738 7.10 -0.38 16.80
C GLY A 738 6.41 -1.51 16.02
N VAL A 739 7.11 -2.17 15.09
CA VAL A 739 6.56 -3.35 14.37
C VAL A 739 6.25 -4.49 15.32
N LEU A 740 7.15 -4.77 16.28
CA LEU A 740 6.96 -5.81 17.29
C LEU A 740 5.79 -5.50 18.24
N ASP A 741 5.62 -4.24 18.65
CA ASP A 741 4.49 -3.82 19.49
C ASP A 741 3.14 -4.03 18.78
N VAL A 742 3.05 -3.72 17.48
CA VAL A 742 1.86 -4.00 16.65
C VAL A 742 1.61 -5.51 16.54
N TRP A 743 2.66 -6.32 16.38
CA TRP A 743 2.51 -7.77 16.32
C TRP A 743 2.16 -8.40 17.67
N HIS A 744 2.60 -7.83 18.79
CA HIS A 744 2.31 -8.35 20.13
C HIS A 744 0.81 -8.51 20.38
N GLY A 745 0.01 -7.52 19.95
CA GLY A 745 -1.44 -7.50 20.14
C GLY A 745 -2.22 -8.39 19.16
N THR A 746 -1.56 -8.91 18.13
CA THR A 746 -2.26 -9.48 16.95
C THR A 746 -1.74 -10.87 16.55
N ALA A 747 -0.44 -11.13 16.65
CA ALA A 747 0.20 -12.39 16.26
C ALA A 747 0.22 -13.43 17.40
N PRO A 748 0.09 -14.73 17.10
CA PRO A 748 0.29 -15.76 18.11
C PRO A 748 1.75 -15.79 18.57
N PRO A 749 2.04 -16.12 19.85
CA PRO A 749 3.40 -16.14 20.40
C PRO A 749 4.40 -17.01 19.59
N GLU A 750 3.91 -18.07 18.94
CA GLU A 750 4.74 -18.95 18.11
C GLU A 750 5.32 -18.28 16.87
N GLU A 751 4.59 -17.32 16.29
CA GLU A 751 5.06 -16.51 15.15
C GLU A 751 5.95 -15.38 15.63
N LEU A 752 5.66 -14.82 16.81
CA LEU A 752 6.39 -13.68 17.39
C LEU A 752 7.80 -14.06 17.84
N ARG A 753 7.98 -15.25 18.44
CA ARG A 753 9.27 -15.75 18.97
C ARG A 753 10.48 -15.59 18.02
N PRO A 754 10.48 -16.17 16.81
CA PRO A 754 11.63 -16.05 15.89
C PRO A 754 11.89 -14.61 15.43
N VAL A 755 10.85 -13.76 15.41
CA VAL A 755 10.94 -12.35 14.99
C VAL A 755 11.59 -11.52 16.10
N VAL A 756 11.14 -11.71 17.34
CA VAL A 756 11.75 -11.07 18.52
C VAL A 756 13.19 -11.53 18.71
N ALA A 757 13.47 -12.83 18.53
CA ALA A 757 14.83 -13.33 18.60
C ALA A 757 15.74 -12.70 17.53
N ALA A 758 15.26 -12.53 16.28
CA ALA A 758 16.00 -11.84 15.22
C ALA A 758 16.24 -10.36 15.55
N ALA A 759 15.22 -9.66 16.07
CA ALA A 759 15.29 -8.27 16.50
C ALA A 759 16.35 -8.06 17.60
N LEU A 760 16.36 -8.90 18.64
CA LEU A 760 17.32 -8.81 19.74
C LEU A 760 18.77 -9.06 19.28
N VAL A 761 18.97 -9.91 18.26
CA VAL A 761 20.29 -10.17 17.68
C VAL A 761 20.78 -8.99 16.83
N GLN A 762 19.88 -8.33 16.10
CA GLN A 762 20.19 -7.16 15.29
C GLN A 762 20.61 -5.96 16.15
N GLU A 763 19.84 -5.64 17.19
CA GLU A 763 20.08 -4.52 18.10
C GLU A 763 20.97 -4.89 19.30
N ARG A 764 21.91 -5.83 19.12
CA ARG A 764 22.74 -6.34 20.23
C ARG A 764 23.62 -5.25 20.88
N GLU A 765 24.01 -4.25 20.10
CA GLU A 765 24.85 -3.12 20.54
C GLU A 765 24.04 -2.02 21.26
N SER A 766 22.75 -1.91 20.96
CA SER A 766 21.78 -0.91 21.43
C SER A 766 20.81 -1.53 22.45
N ARG A 767 21.32 -1.89 23.63
CA ARG A 767 20.52 -2.45 24.74
C ARG A 767 19.69 -1.37 25.46
N GLY A 768 18.70 -0.81 24.77
CA GLY A 768 17.72 0.13 25.33
C GLY A 768 16.57 -0.56 26.09
N GLU A 769 15.63 0.23 26.60
CA GLU A 769 14.47 -0.24 27.39
C GLU A 769 13.60 -1.25 26.62
N HIS A 770 13.35 -1.00 25.32
CA HIS A 770 12.62 -1.93 24.45
C HIS A 770 13.32 -3.29 24.29
N TRP A 771 14.66 -3.29 24.22
CA TRP A 771 15.44 -4.52 24.09
C TRP A 771 15.25 -5.42 25.32
N PHE A 772 15.32 -4.85 26.53
CA PHE A 772 15.12 -5.60 27.77
C PHE A 772 13.69 -6.11 27.91
N ARG A 773 12.68 -5.27 27.64
CA ARG A 773 11.25 -5.68 27.66
C ARG A 773 10.99 -6.92 26.79
N TRP A 774 11.58 -6.95 25.59
CA TRP A 774 11.37 -8.05 24.65
C TRP A 774 12.21 -9.31 24.97
N ALA A 775 13.40 -9.14 25.54
CA ALA A 775 14.19 -10.24 26.08
C ALA A 775 13.46 -10.93 27.26
N ASP A 776 12.87 -10.13 28.16
CA ASP A 776 12.09 -10.61 29.29
C ASP A 776 10.84 -11.37 28.84
N TRP A 777 10.17 -10.86 27.81
CA TRP A 777 9.02 -11.53 27.21
C TRP A 777 9.39 -12.92 26.68
N LEU A 778 10.53 -13.06 25.98
CA LEU A 778 11.00 -14.38 25.49
C LEU A 778 11.36 -15.32 26.62
N ILE A 779 11.97 -14.83 27.70
CA ILE A 779 12.28 -15.65 28.87
C ILE A 779 11.00 -16.12 29.55
N ALA A 780 10.04 -15.22 29.80
CA ALA A 780 8.75 -15.58 30.38
C ALA A 780 8.01 -16.63 29.53
N ASP A 781 7.99 -16.46 28.20
CA ASP A 781 7.40 -17.44 27.27
C ASP A 781 8.12 -18.80 27.31
N ALA A 782 9.46 -18.80 27.37
CA ALA A 782 10.25 -20.03 27.50
C ALA A 782 9.96 -20.77 28.82
N TRP A 783 9.80 -20.03 29.92
CA TRP A 783 9.43 -20.60 31.23
C TRP A 783 8.01 -21.19 31.23
N ASP A 784 7.03 -20.48 30.66
CA ASP A 784 5.65 -20.99 30.54
C ASP A 784 5.58 -22.25 29.68
N ARG A 785 6.44 -22.37 28.65
CA ARG A 785 6.60 -23.58 27.81
C ARG A 785 7.50 -24.66 28.41
N ARG A 786 8.13 -24.42 29.57
CA ARG A 786 9.12 -25.30 30.21
C ARG A 786 10.33 -25.61 29.33
N ALA A 787 10.70 -24.68 28.44
CA ALA A 787 11.92 -24.71 27.64
C ALA A 787 13.05 -24.01 28.41
N PHE A 788 13.52 -24.65 29.49
CA PHE A 788 14.49 -24.07 30.42
C PHE A 788 15.89 -23.92 29.80
N VAL A 789 16.26 -24.75 28.82
CA VAL A 789 17.51 -24.54 28.05
C VAL A 789 17.45 -23.25 27.25
N GLU A 790 16.31 -22.99 26.60
CA GLU A 790 16.08 -21.75 25.84
C GLU A 790 16.15 -20.53 26.78
N ALA A 791 15.49 -20.61 27.93
CA ALA A 791 15.55 -19.57 28.96
C ALA A 791 16.98 -19.34 29.50
N SER A 792 17.78 -20.40 29.69
CA SER A 792 19.20 -20.31 30.10
C SER A 792 20.05 -19.57 29.07
N LEU A 793 19.87 -19.88 27.78
CA LEU A 793 20.58 -19.20 26.70
C LEU A 793 20.23 -17.71 26.62
N LEU A 794 18.95 -17.37 26.80
CA LEU A 794 18.46 -15.99 26.81
C LEU A 794 18.88 -15.22 28.07
N GLY A 795 18.80 -15.85 29.24
CA GLY A 795 19.15 -15.24 30.53
C GLY A 795 20.61 -14.77 30.60
N ARG A 796 21.53 -15.43 29.89
CA ARG A 796 22.94 -14.98 29.76
C ARG A 796 23.10 -13.64 29.04
N LEU A 797 22.06 -13.17 28.34
CA LEU A 797 22.09 -11.88 27.66
C LEU A 797 21.71 -10.72 28.58
N LEU A 798 20.98 -11.00 29.68
CA LEU A 798 20.53 -10.04 30.69
C LEU A 798 21.64 -9.71 31.72
N ARG A 799 21.53 -8.55 32.37
CA ARG A 799 22.36 -8.18 33.54
C ARG A 799 21.58 -8.51 34.82
N ALA A 800 22.28 -8.85 35.90
CA ALA A 800 21.69 -9.33 37.15
C ALA A 800 20.86 -8.30 37.95
N ASP A 801 20.75 -7.05 37.51
CA ASP A 801 20.30 -5.92 38.36
C ASP A 801 18.87 -5.39 38.09
N GLU A 802 18.04 -6.02 37.25
CA GLU A 802 16.70 -5.49 36.93
C GLU A 802 15.59 -6.57 36.92
N LYS A 803 14.56 -6.37 37.77
CA LYS A 803 13.15 -6.85 37.81
C LYS A 803 12.73 -8.18 37.14
N THR A 804 13.65 -9.09 36.86
CA THR A 804 13.46 -10.26 36.00
C THR A 804 14.00 -11.50 36.66
N VAL A 805 13.70 -12.67 36.10
CA VAL A 805 14.21 -13.95 36.60
C VAL A 805 15.74 -13.93 36.55
N PRO A 806 16.44 -14.18 37.68
CA PRO A 806 17.90 -14.16 37.69
C PRO A 806 18.50 -15.08 36.62
N PRO A 807 19.56 -14.65 35.89
CA PRO A 807 20.27 -15.51 34.93
C PRO A 807 20.73 -16.84 35.52
N ALA A 808 21.12 -16.83 36.80
CA ALA A 808 21.47 -18.02 37.57
C ALA A 808 20.27 -18.97 37.74
N ALA A 809 19.06 -18.45 37.99
CA ALA A 809 17.84 -19.26 38.08
C ALA A 809 17.48 -19.89 36.73
N CYS A 810 17.63 -19.15 35.63
CA CYS A 810 17.46 -19.68 34.27
C CYS A 810 18.47 -20.80 33.97
N THR A 811 19.73 -20.62 34.38
CA THR A 811 20.79 -21.61 34.20
C THR A 811 20.53 -22.88 35.01
N ALA A 812 20.14 -22.73 36.28
CA ALA A 812 19.82 -23.86 37.15
C ALA A 812 18.61 -24.66 36.62
N ALA A 813 17.54 -23.98 36.20
CA ALA A 813 16.34 -24.63 35.68
C ALA A 813 16.63 -25.54 34.47
N ALA A 814 17.67 -25.23 33.67
CA ALA A 814 18.07 -26.07 32.54
C ALA A 814 18.42 -27.51 32.95
N ALA A 815 18.90 -27.75 34.18
CA ALA A 815 19.26 -29.09 34.68
C ALA A 815 18.06 -30.07 34.70
N ILE A 816 16.86 -29.53 34.88
CA ILE A 816 15.59 -30.28 34.91
C ILE A 816 15.24 -30.80 33.51
N GLU A 817 15.55 -30.03 32.46
CA GLU A 817 15.36 -30.42 31.07
C GLU A 817 16.56 -31.27 30.60
N THR A 818 17.75 -30.69 30.65
CA THR A 818 19.03 -31.24 30.16
C THR A 818 20.11 -31.16 31.25
N GLY A 819 20.74 -32.29 31.55
CA GLY A 819 21.84 -32.35 32.51
C GLY A 819 22.59 -33.67 32.39
N PRO A 820 23.69 -33.84 33.13
CA PRO A 820 24.23 -32.92 34.14
C PRO A 820 24.89 -31.67 33.53
N LEU A 821 24.83 -30.55 34.25
CA LEU A 821 25.44 -29.26 33.90
C LEU A 821 26.85 -29.08 34.48
N GLY A 822 27.22 -29.87 35.50
CA GLY A 822 28.52 -29.80 36.17
C GLY A 822 28.75 -28.43 36.81
N THR A 823 29.97 -27.88 36.63
CA THR A 823 30.39 -26.58 37.19
C THR A 823 29.45 -25.41 36.89
N ALA A 824 28.65 -25.49 35.80
CA ALA A 824 27.67 -24.46 35.50
C ALA A 824 26.52 -24.41 36.53
N LEU A 825 26.12 -25.57 37.08
CA LEU A 825 25.13 -25.63 38.15
C LEU A 825 25.73 -25.15 39.48
N GLU A 826 26.99 -25.48 39.77
CA GLU A 826 27.68 -24.98 40.98
C GLU A 826 27.77 -23.45 40.99
N HIS A 827 28.25 -22.84 39.90
CA HIS A 827 28.33 -21.39 39.80
C HIS A 827 26.95 -20.73 39.91
N ALA A 828 25.93 -21.29 39.24
CA ALA A 828 24.56 -20.79 39.37
C ALA A 828 24.04 -20.92 40.81
N ALA A 829 24.36 -22.00 41.51
CA ALA A 829 23.94 -22.21 42.89
C ALA A 829 24.60 -21.21 43.86
N LEU A 830 25.88 -20.89 43.64
CA LEU A 830 26.59 -19.86 44.41
C LEU A 830 25.96 -18.47 44.21
N GLU A 831 25.63 -18.10 42.97
CA GLU A 831 24.94 -16.83 42.70
C GLU A 831 23.52 -16.79 43.27
N LEU A 832 22.81 -17.92 43.26
CA LEU A 832 21.45 -18.02 43.82
C LEU A 832 21.43 -17.93 45.34
N ALA A 833 22.51 -18.28 46.04
CA ALA A 833 22.58 -18.21 47.50
C ALA A 833 22.29 -16.78 48.05
N ASP A 834 22.62 -15.75 47.27
CA ASP A 834 22.36 -14.34 47.60
C ASP A 834 21.02 -13.81 47.04
N CYS A 835 20.26 -14.63 46.31
CA CYS A 835 18.98 -14.25 45.71
C CYS A 835 17.78 -14.50 46.64
N GLU A 836 16.57 -14.15 46.18
CA GLU A 836 15.34 -14.41 46.93
C GLU A 836 15.05 -15.93 47.10
N PRO A 837 14.34 -16.34 48.18
CA PRO A 837 14.08 -17.76 48.46
C PRO A 837 13.39 -18.52 47.33
N ALA A 838 12.53 -17.84 46.55
CA ALA A 838 11.87 -18.45 45.39
C ALA A 838 12.85 -18.81 44.27
N ALA A 839 13.87 -17.98 44.03
CA ALA A 839 14.94 -18.26 43.08
C ALA A 839 15.90 -19.35 43.60
N GLN A 840 16.21 -19.33 44.90
CA GLN A 840 16.98 -20.40 45.56
C GLN A 840 16.30 -21.77 45.42
N ALA A 841 14.96 -21.82 45.58
CA ALA A 841 14.19 -23.04 45.41
C ALA A 841 14.33 -23.66 43.99
N VAL A 842 14.50 -22.83 42.96
CA VAL A 842 14.81 -23.31 41.59
C VAL A 842 16.18 -23.98 41.54
N GLY A 843 17.20 -23.37 42.16
CA GLY A 843 18.54 -23.97 42.29
C GLY A 843 18.52 -25.30 43.02
N ALA A 844 17.77 -25.39 44.12
CA ALA A 844 17.58 -26.63 44.87
C ALA A 844 16.82 -27.70 44.06
N ALA A 845 15.79 -27.31 43.30
CA ALA A 845 15.08 -28.23 42.39
C ALA A 845 16.00 -28.76 41.27
N ALA A 846 16.90 -27.92 40.76
CA ALA A 846 17.93 -28.34 39.80
C ALA A 846 18.90 -29.37 40.41
N GLY A 847 19.36 -29.14 41.66
CA GLY A 847 20.16 -30.10 42.41
C GLY A 847 19.43 -31.43 42.64
N LEU A 848 18.13 -31.38 42.94
CA LEU A 848 17.27 -32.56 43.06
C LEU A 848 17.17 -33.33 41.74
N ALA A 849 16.99 -32.62 40.62
CA ALA A 849 16.91 -33.21 39.30
C ALA A 849 18.22 -33.92 38.90
N GLU A 850 19.38 -33.31 39.14
CA GLU A 850 20.65 -33.97 38.88
C GLU A 850 20.86 -35.20 39.78
N THR A 851 20.53 -35.08 41.06
CA THR A 851 20.69 -36.17 42.04
C THR A 851 19.83 -37.39 41.69
N LEU A 852 18.58 -37.17 41.27
CA LEU A 852 17.63 -38.25 41.00
C LEU A 852 17.67 -38.76 39.55
N LEU A 853 17.92 -37.91 38.57
CA LEU A 853 17.72 -38.25 37.15
C LEU A 853 19.01 -38.57 36.40
N ARG A 854 20.20 -38.30 36.96
CA ARG A 854 21.48 -38.38 36.22
C ARG A 854 22.48 -39.35 36.87
N THR A 855 23.27 -40.04 36.03
CA THR A 855 24.17 -41.14 36.45
C THR A 855 25.63 -40.72 36.66
N LEU A 856 26.08 -39.65 36.00
CA LEU A 856 27.46 -39.14 36.06
C LEU A 856 27.77 -38.43 37.40
N PRO A 857 29.06 -38.21 37.75
CA PRO A 857 29.40 -37.32 38.86
C PRO A 857 28.89 -35.91 38.52
N GLY A 858 27.77 -35.54 39.13
CA GLY A 858 27.17 -34.22 39.05
C GLY A 858 27.13 -33.60 40.43
N ASP A 859 27.12 -32.27 40.47
CA ASP A 859 27.25 -31.49 41.70
C ASP A 859 25.89 -31.32 42.43
N GLY A 860 24.86 -32.03 41.96
CA GLY A 860 23.50 -32.03 42.50
C GLY A 860 23.41 -32.20 44.02
N PRO A 861 24.11 -33.17 44.66
CA PRO A 861 24.11 -33.30 46.12
C PRO A 861 24.70 -32.08 46.84
N ALA A 862 25.80 -31.51 46.33
CA ALA A 862 26.41 -30.32 46.90
C ALA A 862 25.51 -29.08 46.76
N VAL A 863 24.81 -28.95 45.62
CA VAL A 863 23.82 -27.89 45.39
C VAL A 863 22.60 -28.04 46.32
N LEU A 864 22.15 -29.27 46.57
CA LEU A 864 21.09 -29.54 47.54
C LEU A 864 21.51 -29.21 48.98
N GLU A 865 22.76 -29.48 49.36
CA GLU A 865 23.29 -29.08 50.67
C GLU A 865 23.35 -27.56 50.82
N LEU A 866 23.68 -26.82 49.74
CA LEU A 866 23.76 -25.37 49.75
C LEU A 866 22.40 -24.67 49.77
N LEU A 867 21.45 -25.11 48.93
CA LEU A 867 20.20 -24.39 48.65
C LEU A 867 18.94 -25.11 49.17
N GLY A 868 19.06 -26.35 49.68
CA GLY A 868 17.92 -27.21 50.03
C GLY A 868 16.97 -26.64 51.06
N GLU A 869 17.43 -25.76 51.96
CA GLU A 869 16.57 -25.11 52.96
C GLU A 869 15.54 -24.15 52.34
N ALA A 870 15.77 -23.66 51.12
CA ALA A 870 14.84 -22.80 50.41
C ALA A 870 13.64 -23.56 49.81
N LEU A 871 13.69 -24.90 49.77
CA LEU A 871 12.58 -25.71 49.27
C LEU A 871 11.37 -25.66 50.23
N PRO A 872 10.13 -25.70 49.69
CA PRO A 872 8.94 -25.89 50.51
C PRO A 872 8.99 -27.18 51.35
N PRO A 873 8.19 -27.29 52.44
CA PRO A 873 8.29 -28.40 53.39
C PRO A 873 8.25 -29.80 52.76
N SER A 874 7.31 -30.06 51.85
CA SER A 874 7.19 -31.38 51.21
C SER A 874 8.37 -31.69 50.28
N TRP A 875 8.92 -30.64 49.65
CA TRP A 875 10.10 -30.74 48.79
C TRP A 875 11.39 -30.94 49.59
N ARG A 876 11.50 -30.41 50.80
CA ARG A 876 12.61 -30.70 51.72
C ARG A 876 12.62 -32.15 52.18
N GLU A 877 11.45 -32.72 52.48
CA GLU A 877 11.32 -34.17 52.76
C GLU A 877 11.81 -35.00 51.57
N LEU A 878 11.44 -34.61 50.35
CA LEU A 878 11.90 -35.28 49.12
C LEU A 878 13.41 -35.11 48.89
N ALA A 879 13.98 -33.93 49.14
CA ALA A 879 15.42 -33.69 49.03
C ALA A 879 16.23 -34.54 50.00
N ALA A 880 15.79 -34.64 51.26
CA ALA A 880 16.43 -35.51 52.24
C ALA A 880 16.38 -37.00 51.83
N ALA A 881 15.26 -37.46 51.28
CA ALA A 881 15.12 -38.82 50.76
C ALA A 881 16.00 -39.07 49.53
N ALA A 882 16.12 -38.09 48.62
CA ALA A 882 16.99 -38.18 47.45
C ALA A 882 18.48 -38.29 47.82
N LEU A 883 18.93 -37.52 48.81
CA LEU A 883 20.30 -37.60 49.33
C LEU A 883 20.59 -38.97 49.97
N ARG A 884 19.65 -39.51 50.77
CA ARG A 884 19.78 -40.87 51.34
C ARG A 884 19.85 -41.93 50.26
N TYR A 885 18.95 -41.88 49.27
CA TYR A 885 18.94 -42.81 48.14
C TYR A 885 20.30 -42.85 47.43
N ARG A 886 20.93 -41.70 47.23
CA ARG A 886 22.27 -41.62 46.61
C ARG A 886 23.38 -42.11 47.55
N ALA A 887 23.30 -41.81 48.85
CA ALA A 887 24.25 -42.27 49.86
C ALA A 887 24.25 -43.80 50.02
N ASP A 888 23.10 -44.45 49.80
CA ASP A 888 22.96 -45.92 49.80
C ASP A 888 23.59 -46.61 48.57
N GLY A 889 24.26 -45.83 47.70
CA GLY A 889 24.98 -46.33 46.51
C GLY A 889 24.08 -46.54 45.29
N ASN A 890 22.83 -46.07 45.32
CA ASN A 890 21.94 -46.19 44.17
C ASN A 890 22.31 -45.20 43.05
N GLY A 891 22.09 -45.64 41.80
CA GLY A 891 22.33 -44.85 40.59
C GLY A 891 21.28 -43.76 40.34
N ALA A 892 21.08 -43.36 39.08
CA ALA A 892 19.92 -42.56 38.72
C ALA A 892 18.64 -43.41 38.82
N LEU A 893 17.49 -42.76 38.98
CA LEU A 893 16.21 -43.43 38.97
C LEU A 893 16.01 -44.21 37.65
N PRO A 894 15.62 -45.49 37.70
CA PRO A 894 15.44 -46.34 36.52
C PRO A 894 14.10 -46.02 35.81
N LEU A 895 13.89 -44.75 35.41
CA LEU A 895 12.63 -44.28 34.83
C LEU A 895 12.21 -45.06 33.58
N ALA A 896 13.16 -45.49 32.74
CA ALA A 896 12.86 -46.29 31.56
C ALA A 896 12.28 -47.68 31.93
N LEU A 897 12.80 -48.31 32.99
CA LEU A 897 12.28 -49.57 33.51
C LEU A 897 10.89 -49.38 34.14
N LEU A 898 10.72 -48.31 34.92
CA LEU A 898 9.43 -47.95 35.53
C LEU A 898 8.35 -47.69 34.48
N MET A 899 8.66 -46.91 33.43
CA MET A 899 7.76 -46.65 32.32
C MET A 899 7.43 -47.93 31.55
N SER A 900 8.42 -48.81 31.30
CA SER A 900 8.17 -50.10 30.65
C SER A 900 7.24 -50.99 31.47
N GLU A 901 7.40 -51.04 32.81
CA GLU A 901 6.50 -51.80 33.68
C GLU A 901 5.10 -51.16 33.74
N LEU A 902 5.00 -49.82 33.80
CA LEU A 902 3.73 -49.11 33.77
C LEU A 902 2.98 -49.34 32.46
N SER A 903 3.64 -49.17 31.30
CA SER A 903 3.06 -49.47 29.99
C SER A 903 2.56 -50.91 29.93
N ARG A 904 3.34 -51.87 30.43
CA ARG A 904 2.92 -53.27 30.52
C ARG A 904 1.69 -53.45 31.41
N VAL A 905 1.63 -52.81 32.58
CA VAL A 905 0.48 -52.87 33.49
C VAL A 905 -0.76 -52.26 32.84
N THR A 906 -0.61 -51.11 32.17
CA THR A 906 -1.70 -50.43 31.47
C THR A 906 -2.19 -51.22 30.27
N GLU A 907 -1.31 -51.81 29.46
CA GLU A 907 -1.67 -52.67 28.34
C GLU A 907 -2.43 -53.93 28.80
N LEU A 908 -1.99 -54.55 29.90
CA LEU A 908 -2.70 -55.67 30.52
C LEU A 908 -4.11 -55.24 30.99
N GLY A 909 -4.23 -54.10 31.66
CA GLY A 909 -5.51 -53.55 32.11
C GLY A 909 -6.45 -53.18 30.95
N GLN A 910 -5.93 -52.56 29.89
CA GLN A 910 -6.70 -52.22 28.69
C GLN A 910 -7.17 -53.48 27.96
N THR A 911 -6.31 -54.50 27.86
CA THR A 911 -6.66 -55.77 27.24
C THR A 911 -7.76 -56.48 28.03
N ALA A 912 -7.65 -56.52 29.37
CA ALA A 912 -8.69 -57.07 30.25
C ALA A 912 -10.03 -56.32 30.12
N GLU A 913 -9.99 -54.98 30.11
CA GLU A 913 -11.20 -54.15 29.93
C GLU A 913 -11.84 -54.34 28.55
N GLN A 914 -11.05 -54.49 27.50
CA GLN A 914 -11.57 -54.78 26.15
C GLN A 914 -12.24 -56.16 26.09
N TRP A 915 -11.71 -57.17 26.79
CA TRP A 915 -12.37 -58.46 26.96
C TRP A 915 -13.69 -58.35 27.76
N ASN A 916 -13.72 -57.57 28.85
CA ASN A 916 -14.94 -57.30 29.62
C ASN A 916 -16.01 -56.59 28.77
N GLN A 917 -15.62 -55.62 27.95
CA GLN A 917 -16.53 -54.94 27.02
C GLN A 917 -17.09 -55.88 25.95
N LEU A 918 -16.28 -56.83 25.45
CA LEU A 918 -16.77 -57.87 24.55
C LEU A 918 -17.78 -58.78 25.25
N SER A 919 -17.49 -59.24 26.46
CA SER A 919 -18.43 -60.03 27.28
C SER A 919 -19.76 -59.30 27.48
N TYR A 920 -19.71 -58.02 27.88
CA TYR A 920 -20.90 -57.20 28.05
C TYR A 920 -21.71 -57.03 26.75
N ARG A 921 -21.04 -56.73 25.62
CA ARG A 921 -21.71 -56.59 24.31
C ARG A 921 -22.36 -57.90 23.85
N ILE A 922 -21.72 -59.03 24.10
CA ILE A 922 -22.26 -60.36 23.82
C ILE A 922 -23.48 -60.63 24.69
N GLY A 923 -23.43 -60.34 25.99
CA GLY A 923 -24.57 -60.46 26.90
C GLY A 923 -25.75 -59.57 26.50
N HIS A 924 -25.48 -58.34 26.05
CA HIS A 924 -26.54 -57.46 25.55
C HIS A 924 -27.19 -57.98 24.25
N LEU A 925 -26.38 -58.53 23.33
CA LEU A 925 -26.90 -59.16 22.10
C LEU A 925 -27.73 -60.41 22.37
N GLU A 926 -27.43 -61.17 23.42
CA GLU A 926 -28.22 -62.34 23.83
C GLU A 926 -29.63 -61.92 24.26
N GLN A 927 -29.76 -60.82 24.99
CA GLN A 927 -31.04 -60.29 25.48
C GLN A 927 -31.92 -59.72 24.35
N LEU A 928 -31.31 -59.16 23.31
CA LEU A 928 -32.00 -58.59 22.15
C LEU A 928 -32.53 -59.69 21.21
N HIS A 929 -33.75 -60.17 21.47
CA HIS A 929 -34.47 -61.12 20.60
C HIS A 929 -34.93 -60.46 19.29
N ARG A 930 -34.00 -60.28 18.35
CA ARG A 930 -34.20 -59.40 17.18
C ARG A 930 -34.83 -60.05 15.95
N PHE A 931 -34.82 -61.38 15.84
CA PHE A 931 -35.29 -62.08 14.64
C PHE A 931 -36.76 -62.50 14.73
N THR A 932 -37.57 -62.05 13.77
CA THR A 932 -38.98 -62.45 13.63
C THR A 932 -39.18 -63.68 12.74
N PHE A 933 -38.15 -64.12 12.00
CA PHE A 933 -38.17 -65.25 11.06
C PHE A 933 -37.34 -66.46 11.54
N ASP A 934 -37.64 -67.64 11.02
CA ASP A 934 -37.15 -68.93 11.56
C ASP A 934 -35.62 -69.13 11.42
N SER A 935 -35.04 -68.87 10.25
CA SER A 935 -33.57 -68.98 10.04
C SER A 935 -32.78 -68.08 11.00
N GLY A 936 -33.29 -66.88 11.31
CA GLY A 936 -32.64 -65.96 12.25
C GLY A 936 -32.78 -66.40 13.71
N LYS A 937 -33.94 -66.93 14.10
CA LYS A 937 -34.16 -67.53 15.44
C LYS A 937 -33.32 -68.79 15.65
N PHE A 938 -33.06 -69.55 14.60
CA PHE A 938 -32.15 -70.69 14.63
C PHE A 938 -30.69 -70.22 14.81
N LEU A 939 -30.22 -69.31 13.95
CA LEU A 939 -28.86 -68.77 14.04
C LEU A 939 -28.56 -68.13 15.40
N HIS A 940 -29.50 -67.35 15.97
CA HIS A 940 -29.32 -66.75 17.30
C HIS A 940 -29.15 -67.83 18.38
N ARG A 941 -29.98 -68.87 18.39
CA ARG A 941 -29.85 -69.99 19.35
C ARG A 941 -28.51 -70.73 19.23
N GLU A 942 -28.03 -70.98 18.01
CA GLU A 942 -26.76 -71.67 17.78
C GLU A 942 -25.55 -70.82 18.23
N LEU A 943 -25.57 -69.51 17.97
CA LEU A 943 -24.50 -68.60 18.37
C LEU A 943 -24.32 -68.49 19.89
N PHE A 944 -25.42 -68.60 20.65
CA PHE A 944 -25.45 -68.54 22.11
C PHE A 944 -25.57 -69.93 22.78
N SER A 945 -25.48 -71.02 22.01
CA SER A 945 -25.45 -72.38 22.56
C SER A 945 -24.21 -72.60 23.44
N LYS A 946 -24.14 -73.70 24.19
CA LYS A 946 -23.00 -74.00 25.09
C LYS A 946 -21.65 -74.01 24.36
N ASP A 947 -21.64 -74.44 23.09
CA ASP A 947 -20.47 -74.49 22.22
C ASP A 947 -20.54 -73.43 21.10
N GLY A 948 -21.46 -72.47 21.22
CA GLY A 948 -21.68 -71.41 20.24
C GLY A 948 -20.57 -70.37 20.26
N MET A 949 -20.20 -69.86 19.08
CA MET A 949 -19.07 -68.92 18.91
C MET A 949 -19.10 -67.72 19.87
N LEU A 950 -20.28 -67.11 20.11
CA LEU A 950 -20.38 -65.94 21.00
C LEU A 950 -20.30 -66.36 22.48
N SER A 951 -20.88 -67.50 22.85
CA SER A 951 -20.72 -68.07 24.19
C SER A 951 -19.28 -68.44 24.49
N SER A 952 -18.54 -69.00 23.53
CA SER A 952 -17.11 -69.31 23.69
C SER A 952 -16.30 -68.04 23.92
N ILE A 953 -16.50 -66.97 23.12
CA ILE A 953 -15.81 -65.68 23.33
C ILE A 953 -16.13 -65.11 24.73
N ARG A 954 -17.37 -65.23 25.21
CA ARG A 954 -17.77 -64.80 26.55
C ARG A 954 -17.09 -65.61 27.65
N ILE A 955 -17.07 -66.94 27.54
CA ILE A 955 -16.40 -67.82 28.51
C ILE A 955 -14.90 -67.54 28.54
N ALA A 956 -14.28 -67.31 27.38
CA ALA A 956 -12.86 -66.94 27.30
C ALA A 956 -12.56 -65.68 28.14
N ALA A 957 -13.43 -64.67 28.02
CA ALA A 957 -13.30 -63.41 28.76
C ALA A 957 -13.47 -63.57 30.28
N GLU A 958 -14.12 -64.63 30.76
CA GLU A 958 -14.46 -64.86 32.17
C GLU A 958 -13.52 -65.84 32.90
N VAL A 959 -12.81 -66.72 32.18
CA VAL A 959 -12.06 -67.84 32.79
C VAL A 959 -10.56 -67.56 32.95
N ASP A 960 -9.79 -67.43 31.86
CA ASP A 960 -8.34 -67.19 31.93
C ASP A 960 -7.75 -66.75 30.56
N THR A 961 -6.57 -66.14 30.60
CA THR A 961 -5.80 -65.65 29.47
C THR A 961 -5.40 -66.77 28.49
N GLU A 962 -5.13 -67.98 28.98
CA GLU A 962 -4.83 -69.15 28.13
C GLU A 962 -6.05 -69.58 27.30
N GLU A 963 -7.26 -69.44 27.85
CA GLU A 963 -8.51 -69.74 27.16
C GLU A 963 -8.80 -68.73 26.04
N CYS A 964 -8.46 -67.45 26.27
CA CYS A 964 -8.49 -66.40 25.25
C CYS A 964 -7.57 -66.71 24.06
N VAL A 965 -6.33 -67.16 24.30
CA VAL A 965 -5.39 -67.59 23.24
C VAL A 965 -6.00 -68.73 22.42
N ARG A 966 -6.54 -69.73 23.10
CA ARG A 966 -7.09 -70.93 22.48
C ARG A 966 -8.28 -70.60 21.57
N ILE A 967 -9.20 -69.76 22.04
CA ILE A 967 -10.39 -69.39 21.27
C ILE A 967 -10.03 -68.46 20.11
N GLN A 968 -9.09 -67.52 20.28
CA GLN A 968 -8.63 -66.63 19.21
C GLN A 968 -8.15 -67.40 17.96
N ALA A 969 -7.43 -68.50 18.15
CA ALA A 969 -6.96 -69.35 17.06
C ALA A 969 -8.09 -70.08 16.32
N GLY A 970 -9.23 -70.31 16.97
CA GLY A 970 -10.40 -71.00 16.41
C GLY A 970 -11.45 -70.07 15.77
N LEU A 971 -11.32 -68.74 15.89
CA LEU A 971 -12.32 -67.79 15.39
C LEU A 971 -12.27 -67.64 13.85
N PRO A 972 -13.43 -67.58 13.16
CA PRO A 972 -13.48 -67.56 11.72
C PRO A 972 -12.96 -66.26 11.12
N ALA A 973 -12.22 -66.37 10.00
CA ALA A 973 -11.73 -65.20 9.27
C ALA A 973 -12.81 -64.48 8.46
N ASN A 974 -13.79 -65.22 7.94
CA ASN A 974 -14.94 -64.70 7.22
C ASN A 974 -16.21 -65.04 8.02
N VAL A 975 -16.64 -64.09 8.86
CA VAL A 975 -17.77 -64.27 9.78
C VAL A 975 -19.06 -64.54 9.02
N ARG A 976 -19.35 -63.78 7.96
CA ARG A 976 -20.55 -63.99 7.14
C ARG A 976 -20.63 -65.42 6.59
N ARG A 977 -19.55 -65.92 5.98
CA ARG A 977 -19.49 -67.29 5.45
C ARG A 977 -19.70 -68.33 6.55
N HIS A 978 -19.18 -68.09 7.75
CA HIS A 978 -19.39 -68.98 8.89
C HIS A 978 -20.85 -68.98 9.38
N LEU A 979 -21.49 -67.81 9.44
CA LEU A 979 -22.92 -67.70 9.79
C LEU A 979 -23.82 -68.37 8.74
N ASP A 980 -23.52 -68.18 7.45
CA ASP A 980 -24.25 -68.84 6.36
C ASP A 980 -24.10 -70.37 6.44
N GLN A 981 -22.91 -70.87 6.81
CA GLN A 981 -22.68 -72.31 7.02
C GLN A 981 -23.50 -72.86 8.19
N ILE A 982 -23.57 -72.17 9.33
CA ILE A 982 -24.40 -72.57 10.48
C ILE A 982 -25.87 -72.72 10.06
N VAL A 983 -26.39 -71.77 9.28
CA VAL A 983 -27.78 -71.80 8.79
C VAL A 983 -28.00 -72.93 7.78
N ALA A 984 -27.04 -73.16 6.88
CA ALA A 984 -27.08 -74.23 5.88
C ALA A 984 -27.02 -75.63 6.51
N ASP A 985 -26.16 -75.84 7.51
CA ASP A 985 -26.01 -77.11 8.24
C ASP A 985 -27.31 -77.45 9.02
N GLY A 986 -28.05 -76.43 9.45
CA GLY A 986 -29.39 -76.58 10.04
C GLY A 986 -30.53 -76.84 9.02
N GLY A 987 -30.22 -76.96 7.73
CA GLY A 987 -31.20 -77.19 6.65
C GLY A 987 -32.17 -76.01 6.42
N ARG A 988 -31.77 -74.78 6.76
CA ARG A 988 -32.61 -73.57 6.69
C ARG A 988 -32.25 -72.70 5.47
N PRO A 989 -33.20 -71.90 4.93
CA PRO A 989 -32.92 -71.01 3.82
C PRO A 989 -31.95 -69.88 4.22
N GLU A 990 -31.09 -69.48 3.27
CA GLU A 990 -30.06 -68.45 3.42
C GLU A 990 -30.64 -67.12 3.91
N ILE A 991 -29.92 -66.45 4.81
CA ILE A 991 -30.35 -65.17 5.37
C ILE A 991 -30.02 -64.03 4.40
N GLN A 992 -31.01 -63.23 4.06
CA GLN A 992 -30.78 -62.00 3.29
C GLN A 992 -30.16 -60.90 4.18
N TRP A 993 -28.83 -60.88 4.26
CA TRP A 993 -28.06 -59.94 5.08
C TRP A 993 -28.31 -58.46 4.76
N GLY A 994 -28.83 -58.13 3.57
CA GLY A 994 -29.24 -56.77 3.20
C GLY A 994 -30.24 -56.14 4.18
N ASN A 995 -31.13 -56.96 4.76
CA ASN A 995 -32.14 -56.52 5.73
C ASN A 995 -31.66 -56.64 7.20
N GLN A 996 -30.48 -57.20 7.43
CA GLN A 996 -29.93 -57.50 8.77
C GLN A 996 -28.48 -57.01 8.93
N ARG A 997 -28.10 -55.96 8.18
CA ARG A 997 -26.73 -55.41 8.13
C ARG A 997 -26.18 -55.06 9.51
N THR A 998 -27.00 -54.45 10.36
CA THR A 998 -26.56 -54.04 11.71
C THR A 998 -26.15 -55.25 12.56
N PHE A 999 -26.90 -56.35 12.50
CA PHE A 999 -26.58 -57.55 13.27
C PHE A 999 -25.30 -58.23 12.75
N LEU A 1000 -25.18 -58.37 11.42
CA LEU A 1000 -23.99 -58.93 10.79
C LEU A 1000 -22.73 -58.11 11.14
N HIS A 1001 -22.77 -56.78 10.98
CA HIS A 1001 -21.65 -55.91 11.33
C HIS A 1001 -21.31 -55.98 12.82
N THR A 1002 -22.30 -56.15 13.69
CA THR A 1002 -22.03 -56.25 15.13
C THR A 1002 -21.28 -57.54 15.48
N ILE A 1003 -21.67 -58.69 14.90
CA ILE A 1003 -20.93 -59.95 15.10
C ILE A 1003 -19.55 -59.87 14.43
N GLU A 1004 -19.46 -59.32 13.22
CA GLU A 1004 -18.19 -59.09 12.54
C GLU A 1004 -17.23 -58.25 13.38
N ASP A 1005 -17.73 -57.18 14.01
CA ASP A 1005 -16.94 -56.34 14.90
C ASP A 1005 -16.52 -57.07 16.18
N ILE A 1006 -17.40 -57.87 16.79
CA ILE A 1006 -17.07 -58.66 17.99
C ILE A 1006 -15.97 -59.68 17.67
N VAL A 1007 -16.13 -60.45 16.60
CA VAL A 1007 -15.14 -61.46 16.19
C VAL A 1007 -13.84 -60.81 15.74
N ARG A 1008 -13.90 -59.70 14.99
CA ARG A 1008 -12.69 -58.98 14.57
C ARG A 1008 -11.92 -58.45 15.77
N ARG A 1009 -12.61 -57.87 16.76
CA ARG A 1009 -11.98 -57.38 18.00
C ARG A 1009 -11.38 -58.52 18.82
N ALA A 1010 -12.14 -59.60 19.07
CA ALA A 1010 -11.61 -60.78 19.77
C ALA A 1010 -10.38 -61.37 19.06
N ARG A 1011 -10.31 -61.30 17.73
CA ARG A 1011 -9.13 -61.73 16.94
C ARG A 1011 -7.94 -60.78 17.00
N SER A 1012 -8.16 -59.48 17.25
CA SER A 1012 -7.08 -58.49 17.35
C SER A 1012 -6.52 -58.34 18.76
N LEU A 1013 -7.25 -58.78 19.79
CA LEU A 1013 -6.77 -58.80 21.16
C LEU A 1013 -5.68 -59.85 21.29
N THR A 1014 -4.43 -59.42 21.37
CA THR A 1014 -3.30 -60.32 21.59
C THR A 1014 -3.14 -60.50 23.10
N PRO A 1015 -3.36 -61.69 23.67
CA PRO A 1015 -2.98 -61.94 25.05
C PRO A 1015 -1.45 -61.80 25.15
N LEU A 1016 -1.00 -60.81 25.92
CA LEU A 1016 0.41 -60.70 26.29
C LEU A 1016 0.76 -61.97 27.08
N PRO A 1017 1.77 -62.76 26.67
CA PRO A 1017 2.21 -63.88 27.48
C PRO A 1017 2.57 -63.36 28.87
N ASN A 1018 2.27 -64.14 29.90
CA ASN A 1018 2.96 -64.05 31.18
C ASN A 1018 4.44 -64.39 30.95
N GLY A 1019 5.16 -63.46 30.32
CA GLY A 1019 6.59 -63.55 30.02
C GLY A 1019 7.41 -63.36 31.29
N PRO A 1020 8.67 -63.83 31.29
CA PRO A 1020 9.48 -64.01 32.48
C PRO A 1020 9.54 -62.70 33.27
N GLY A 1021 9.27 -62.81 34.57
CA GLY A 1021 9.32 -61.69 35.50
C GLY A 1021 10.58 -60.86 35.34
N THR A 1022 10.43 -59.58 35.66
CA THR A 1022 11.48 -58.57 35.77
C THR A 1022 12.79 -59.25 36.18
N THR A 1023 13.82 -59.17 35.34
CA THR A 1023 15.10 -59.87 35.59
C THR A 1023 15.60 -59.56 37.01
N ALA A 1024 16.33 -60.49 37.64
CA ALA A 1024 16.77 -60.32 39.04
C ALA A 1024 17.51 -58.98 39.30
N GLY A 1025 18.22 -58.45 38.29
CA GLY A 1025 18.84 -57.12 38.35
C GLY A 1025 17.84 -55.96 38.32
N ALA A 1026 16.84 -56.00 37.43
CA ALA A 1026 15.79 -54.99 37.36
C ALA A 1026 14.86 -55.01 38.61
N ALA A 1027 14.67 -56.17 39.23
CA ALA A 1027 13.95 -56.28 40.50
C ALA A 1027 14.69 -55.61 41.67
N ALA A 1028 16.02 -55.73 41.72
CA ALA A 1028 16.85 -55.06 42.73
C ALA A 1028 16.86 -53.53 42.56
N GLU A 1029 16.96 -53.04 41.31
CA GLU A 1029 16.90 -51.59 41.01
C GLU A 1029 15.53 -50.98 41.38
N LEU A 1030 14.43 -51.68 41.08
CA LEU A 1030 13.08 -51.24 41.47
C LEU A 1030 12.85 -51.26 42.98
N ALA A 1031 13.43 -52.23 43.69
CA ALA A 1031 13.36 -52.28 45.15
C ALA A 1031 14.09 -51.10 45.81
N GLY A 1032 15.22 -50.67 45.24
CA GLY A 1032 15.99 -49.53 45.74
C GLY A 1032 15.22 -48.20 45.69
N CYS A 1033 14.26 -48.05 44.77
CA CYS A 1033 13.46 -46.82 44.63
C CYS A 1033 12.13 -46.82 45.41
N ALA A 1034 11.83 -47.89 46.17
CA ALA A 1034 10.52 -48.07 46.79
C ALA A 1034 10.16 -46.99 47.83
N GLU A 1035 11.12 -46.60 48.69
CA GLU A 1035 10.91 -45.54 49.70
C GLU A 1035 10.61 -44.19 49.04
N LEU A 1036 11.36 -43.83 48.00
CA LEU A 1036 11.13 -42.62 47.21
C LEU A 1036 9.77 -42.64 46.51
N ALA A 1037 9.40 -43.78 45.92
CA ALA A 1037 8.13 -43.93 45.23
C ALA A 1037 6.92 -43.82 46.19
N GLU A 1038 7.03 -44.39 47.39
CA GLU A 1038 6.03 -44.25 48.45
C GLU A 1038 5.89 -42.79 48.90
N LEU A 1039 7.02 -42.12 49.17
CA LEU A 1039 7.03 -40.72 49.61
C LEU A 1039 6.40 -39.79 48.56
N ILE A 1040 6.81 -39.89 47.30
CA ILE A 1040 6.29 -39.07 46.19
C ILE A 1040 4.79 -39.35 46.00
N ALA A 1041 4.36 -40.62 46.06
CA ALA A 1041 2.94 -40.96 45.93
C ALA A 1041 2.09 -40.43 47.09
N ALA A 1042 2.59 -40.47 48.32
CA ALA A 1042 1.89 -40.01 49.53
C ALA A 1042 1.83 -38.48 49.62
N ARG A 1043 2.86 -37.78 49.13
CA ARG A 1043 2.98 -36.31 49.16
C ARG A 1043 2.60 -35.63 47.86
N TRP A 1044 2.10 -36.34 46.85
CA TRP A 1044 1.86 -35.83 45.48
C TRP A 1044 1.12 -34.49 45.46
N ASP A 1045 -0.04 -34.40 46.11
CA ASP A 1045 -0.86 -33.19 46.12
C ASP A 1045 -0.19 -32.04 46.89
N ALA A 1046 0.56 -32.37 47.95
CA ALA A 1046 1.32 -31.39 48.72
C ALA A 1046 2.53 -30.86 47.93
N LEU A 1047 3.26 -31.72 47.21
CA LEU A 1047 4.35 -31.32 46.30
C LEU A 1047 3.84 -30.40 45.19
N PHE A 1048 2.69 -30.72 44.59
CA PHE A 1048 2.06 -29.90 43.57
C PHE A 1048 1.60 -28.54 44.11
N SER A 1049 0.93 -28.54 45.27
CA SER A 1049 0.45 -27.31 45.91
C SER A 1049 1.60 -26.41 46.40
N ASP A 1050 2.64 -26.99 46.99
CA ASP A 1050 3.84 -26.31 47.44
C ASP A 1050 4.58 -25.64 46.26
N ALA A 1051 4.70 -26.34 45.13
CA ALA A 1051 5.31 -25.80 43.91
C ALA A 1051 4.47 -24.64 43.33
N GLY A 1052 3.14 -24.75 43.33
CA GLY A 1052 2.25 -23.67 42.92
C GLY A 1052 2.30 -22.44 43.84
N GLY A 1053 2.57 -22.64 45.13
CA GLY A 1053 2.68 -21.58 46.14
C GLY A 1053 3.87 -20.64 45.96
N LEU A 1054 4.89 -21.03 45.19
CA LEU A 1054 6.04 -20.17 44.84
C LEU A 1054 5.69 -19.07 43.82
N GLY A 1055 4.53 -19.16 43.16
CA GLY A 1055 4.11 -18.21 42.13
C GLY A 1055 4.85 -18.37 40.80
N ARG A 1056 4.42 -17.60 39.78
CA ARG A 1056 5.13 -17.54 38.49
C ARG A 1056 6.29 -16.53 38.57
N PRO A 1057 7.45 -16.83 37.96
CA PRO A 1057 7.74 -18.03 37.16
C PRO A 1057 8.36 -19.20 37.95
N TYR A 1058 8.76 -19.00 39.22
CA TYR A 1058 9.57 -19.93 40.01
C TYR A 1058 8.93 -21.29 40.35
N GLY A 1059 7.60 -21.42 40.30
CA GLY A 1059 6.92 -22.71 40.47
C GLY A 1059 7.08 -23.66 39.27
N ALA A 1060 7.31 -23.15 38.06
CA ALA A 1060 7.32 -23.96 36.84
C ALA A 1060 8.40 -25.05 36.79
N PRO A 1061 9.66 -24.80 37.23
CA PRO A 1061 10.71 -25.83 37.31
C PRO A 1061 10.35 -26.98 38.26
N LEU A 1062 9.79 -26.68 39.44
CA LEU A 1062 9.38 -27.71 40.40
C LEU A 1062 8.24 -28.57 39.84
N LEU A 1063 7.25 -27.95 39.19
CA LEU A 1063 6.16 -28.69 38.53
C LEU A 1063 6.70 -29.57 37.39
N ALA A 1064 7.63 -29.07 36.58
CA ALA A 1064 8.25 -29.85 35.52
C ALA A 1064 9.05 -31.04 36.07
N LEU A 1065 9.76 -30.87 37.17
CA LEU A 1065 10.47 -31.97 37.84
C LEU A 1065 9.49 -33.00 38.42
N LEU A 1066 8.40 -32.56 39.05
CA LEU A 1066 7.37 -33.43 39.59
C LEU A 1066 6.75 -34.31 38.50
N GLU A 1067 6.49 -33.76 37.31
CA GLU A 1067 6.01 -34.54 36.16
C GLU A 1067 7.02 -35.60 35.69
N ARG A 1068 8.32 -35.30 35.72
CA ARG A 1068 9.35 -36.33 35.42
C ARG A 1068 9.39 -37.45 36.45
N LEU A 1069 8.94 -37.18 37.68
CA LEU A 1069 8.87 -38.14 38.77
C LEU A 1069 7.52 -38.88 38.85
N ASP A 1070 6.52 -38.48 38.05
CA ASP A 1070 5.20 -39.12 37.99
C ASP A 1070 5.26 -40.65 37.80
N PRO A 1071 6.15 -41.21 36.95
CA PRO A 1071 6.26 -42.66 36.80
C PRO A 1071 6.53 -43.40 38.12
N LEU A 1072 7.25 -42.81 39.08
CA LEU A 1072 7.45 -43.45 40.39
C LEU A 1072 6.15 -43.50 41.19
N ALA A 1073 5.41 -42.40 41.21
CA ALA A 1073 4.15 -42.29 41.95
C ALA A 1073 3.10 -43.25 41.38
N GLN A 1074 2.96 -43.28 40.04
CA GLN A 1074 2.05 -44.18 39.35
C GLN A 1074 2.42 -45.65 39.57
N TRP A 1075 3.71 -45.98 39.52
CA TRP A 1075 4.17 -47.34 39.74
C TRP A 1075 3.81 -47.81 41.15
N HIS A 1076 4.10 -47.02 42.18
CA HIS A 1076 3.73 -47.37 43.56
C HIS A 1076 2.21 -47.55 43.73
N ARG A 1077 1.40 -46.65 43.15
CA ARG A 1077 -0.07 -46.78 43.17
C ARG A 1077 -0.54 -48.07 42.49
N SER A 1078 0.04 -48.45 41.35
CA SER A 1078 -0.32 -49.70 40.65
C SER A 1078 0.05 -50.96 41.44
N GLN A 1079 1.19 -50.95 42.15
CA GLN A 1079 1.60 -52.07 43.01
C GLN A 1079 0.67 -52.21 44.21
N ARG A 1080 0.21 -51.08 44.76
CA ARG A 1080 -0.76 -51.08 45.85
C ARG A 1080 -2.11 -51.63 45.39
N SER A 1081 -2.62 -51.21 44.23
CA SER A 1081 -3.87 -51.73 43.66
C SER A 1081 -3.81 -53.25 43.47
N ARG A 1082 -2.73 -53.78 42.88
CA ARG A 1082 -2.52 -55.24 42.73
C ARG A 1082 -2.56 -55.99 44.06
N ARG A 1083 -1.89 -55.48 45.09
CA ARG A 1083 -1.90 -56.09 46.45
C ARG A 1083 -3.29 -56.08 47.11
N THR A 1084 -4.18 -55.18 46.71
CA THR A 1084 -5.59 -55.15 47.16
C THR A 1084 -6.51 -56.07 46.35
N GLU A 1085 -6.18 -56.36 45.08
CA GLU A 1085 -6.94 -57.31 44.25
C GLU A 1085 -6.54 -58.77 44.50
N GLU A 1086 -5.31 -59.02 44.94
CA GLU A 1086 -4.81 -60.35 45.36
C GLU A 1086 -5.26 -60.77 46.78
N ARG A 1087 -5.91 -59.87 47.54
CA ARG A 1087 -6.48 -60.13 48.87
C ARG A 1087 -7.99 -60.21 48.80
#